data_AF-A0A9P7VD26-F1
#
_entry.id   AF-A0A9P7VD26-F1
#
_cell.length_a   1.000
_cell.length_b   1.000
_cell.length_c   1.000
_cell.angle_alpha   90.00
_cell.angle_beta   90.00
_cell.angle_gamma   90.00
#
_symmetry.space_group_name_H-M   'P 1'
#
loop_
_entity.id
_entity.type
_entity.pdbx_description
1 polymer ?
#
loop_
_entity_poly.entity_id
_entity_poly.type
_entity_poly.pdbx_seq_one_letter_code
_entity_poly.pdbx_strand_id
1 'polypeptide(L)'
;MLKRVLAPRRGVLRVTSTTTARLGSGFIHAQRFQSQTTSSPKEVYTKLSDTKDPQRNEFFQYTWGSWLKNDKAERAKRETCFSIEGVATLLSEITAEVLDSKNVSKSGKYIVKAPKLLKDGTVLLNNNLSLLGLLPGGGNKLGVKSIASIHEGKHHRVYKVTLTTGKELVLRIPYKLESDYAISQKVKSEAATLDFLNLKLGANVPKVVAYGASRDNLLQTPFILMEYISGDLLMKKWNPMSDNEQEVLDVIKPLADFQEKILSIVFNKYGSLYFHDDVSALQQADLPYNGEEDATLKNRWRIGASVEKAFFKNKDKLDKKTIAKYTGPWDSSKPLSLVSAIADIELENVKNRLALHHAEASNVIEDVELLKRKLKSLENFKTMAPLLLNNASTSIMNVEEVFKPRLNVPDLDPLNTIENNGKYYLVDMEYSSIKPFILSAYPSFVAYQGAKIHNLEEDVPGYNEMSDVEKEQFKFMYYKTRNEFMWEKELNARRHDLISIASPHIKALKSPYAQALELKNDKDYLYVEGSMIQLQALWDAYVANELCNATDSTFPIKYSPEYLKEHQADLEDYQMEIVSTPFAATGGWIPQDMFEALKSKGIIKFEDNGDFSIATDEMLAAEEEEAKRLEKEHESHAAPNTKI
;
A
#
# COMPACT_ATOMS: atom_id res chain seq x y z
N MET A 1 12.15 -29.93 -2.66
CA MET A 1 13.02 -29.31 -1.63
C MET A 1 12.41 -27.98 -1.20
N LEU A 2 12.52 -27.66 0.08
CA LEU A 2 12.23 -26.32 0.59
C LEU A 2 13.51 -25.50 0.57
N LYS A 3 13.40 -24.24 0.16
CA LYS A 3 14.51 -23.31 0.10
C LYS A 3 14.14 -22.02 0.83
N ARG A 4 14.84 -21.72 1.92
CA ARG A 4 14.80 -20.39 2.52
C ARG A 4 15.85 -19.54 1.82
N VAL A 5 15.44 -18.41 1.28
CA VAL A 5 16.34 -17.35 0.84
C VAL A 5 16.34 -16.33 1.97
N LEU A 6 17.49 -16.07 2.60
CA LEU A 6 17.60 -14.92 3.53
C LEU A 6 17.51 -13.61 2.75
N ALA A 7 17.17 -12.51 3.44
CA ALA A 7 16.96 -11.19 2.85
C ALA A 7 17.96 -10.96 1.71
N PRO A 8 17.50 -10.89 0.45
CA PRO A 8 18.40 -10.64 -0.65
C PRO A 8 18.98 -9.26 -0.42
N ARG A 9 20.30 -9.21 -0.50
CA ARG A 9 21.15 -8.04 -0.67
C ARG A 9 20.57 -7.18 -1.80
N ARG A 10 19.62 -6.28 -1.48
CA ARG A 10 18.82 -5.52 -2.45
C ARG A 10 19.06 -4.04 -2.24
N GLY A 11 19.35 -3.36 -3.35
CA GLY A 11 19.59 -1.92 -3.39
C GLY A 11 18.35 -1.09 -3.05
N VAL A 12 18.66 0.03 -2.40
CA VAL A 12 17.86 1.25 -2.16
C VAL A 12 16.55 1.03 -1.39
N LEU A 13 16.63 1.20 -0.08
CA LEU A 13 15.45 1.54 0.72
C LEU A 13 15.16 3.03 0.59
N ARG A 14 13.94 3.39 0.15
CA ARG A 14 13.49 4.77 0.16
C ARG A 14 12.76 5.05 1.47
N VAL A 15 13.40 5.78 2.38
CA VAL A 15 12.72 6.36 3.55
C VAL A 15 12.12 7.69 3.09
N THR A 16 10.86 7.69 2.67
CA THR A 16 10.13 8.95 2.46
C THR A 16 9.43 9.35 3.75
N SER A 17 9.97 10.35 4.45
CA SER A 17 9.23 11.14 5.44
C SER A 17 8.23 12.02 4.67
N THR A 18 6.93 11.85 4.92
CA THR A 18 5.86 12.74 4.42
C THR A 18 5.40 13.74 5.47
N THR A 19 6.14 13.96 6.55
CA THR A 19 5.71 14.91 7.58
C THR A 19 6.33 16.27 7.30
N THR A 20 5.53 17.22 6.79
CA THR A 20 5.90 18.63 6.71
C THR A 20 5.83 19.28 8.08
N ALA A 21 6.92 19.88 8.51
CA ALA A 21 7.00 20.95 9.50
C ALA A 21 8.08 21.94 9.05
N ARG A 22 7.93 23.20 9.44
CA ARG A 22 8.80 24.32 9.08
C ARG A 22 10.29 24.04 9.35
N LEU A 23 11.11 24.68 8.53
CA LEU A 23 12.56 24.90 8.65
C LEU A 23 13.08 24.74 10.08
N GLY A 24 13.74 23.61 10.33
CA GLY A 24 14.35 23.26 11.61
C GLY A 24 15.06 21.91 11.49
N SER A 25 16.30 21.94 10.98
CA SER A 25 17.28 20.84 10.95
C SER A 25 16.87 19.51 10.31
N GLY A 26 17.43 19.23 9.12
CA GLY A 26 17.39 17.92 8.49
C GLY A 26 18.39 16.96 9.14
N PHE A 27 18.00 15.70 9.35
CA PHE A 27 18.92 14.66 9.83
C PHE A 27 18.60 13.24 9.32
N ILE A 28 17.91 13.12 8.18
CA ILE A 28 18.07 11.95 7.32
C ILE A 28 18.11 12.49 5.91
N HIS A 29 19.32 12.80 5.43
CA HIS A 29 19.54 13.03 4.01
C HIS A 29 18.89 11.88 3.23
N ALA A 30 18.41 12.17 2.02
CA ALA A 30 17.98 11.16 1.04
C ALA A 30 19.17 10.28 0.58
N GLN A 31 20.02 9.84 1.51
CA GLN A 31 21.10 8.91 1.27
C GLN A 31 20.49 7.58 0.90
N ARG A 32 20.71 7.21 -0.36
CA ARG A 32 20.80 5.81 -0.75
C ARG A 32 21.89 5.21 0.12
N PHE A 33 21.54 4.57 1.23
CA PHE A 33 22.39 3.51 1.77
C PHE A 33 22.45 2.44 0.67
N GLN A 34 23.46 2.56 -0.19
CA GLN A 34 23.81 1.50 -1.09
C GLN A 34 24.27 0.35 -0.22
N SER A 35 23.38 -0.64 -0.07
CA SER A 35 23.74 -1.96 0.41
C SER A 35 24.96 -2.43 -0.38
N GLN A 36 26.15 -2.39 0.23
CA GLN A 36 27.37 -2.89 -0.39
C GLN A 36 27.32 -4.40 -0.35
N THR A 37 26.65 -5.02 -1.32
CA THR A 37 26.36 -6.43 -1.17
C THR A 37 26.33 -7.22 -2.49
N THR A 38 27.51 -7.70 -2.86
CA THR A 38 27.79 -8.62 -3.99
C THR A 38 27.65 -10.11 -3.64
N SER A 39 27.07 -10.48 -2.49
CA SER A 39 27.00 -11.91 -2.13
C SER A 39 25.61 -12.48 -2.37
N SER A 40 25.58 -13.67 -2.97
CA SER A 40 24.39 -14.49 -3.08
C SER A 40 23.73 -14.64 -1.70
N PRO A 41 22.38 -14.63 -1.61
CA PRO A 41 21.69 -14.87 -0.35
C PRO A 41 22.10 -16.24 0.20
N LYS A 42 22.26 -16.37 1.52
CA LYS A 42 22.50 -17.66 2.17
C LYS A 42 21.22 -18.50 2.04
N GLU A 43 21.38 -19.72 1.58
CA GLU A 43 20.27 -20.63 1.29
C GLU A 43 20.27 -21.79 2.26
N VAL A 44 19.11 -22.08 2.85
CA VAL A 44 18.90 -23.24 3.73
C VAL A 44 17.92 -24.18 3.06
N TYR A 45 18.24 -25.47 3.08
CA TYR A 45 17.50 -26.51 2.36
C TYR A 45 16.98 -27.59 3.30
N THR A 46 15.74 -28.01 3.08
CA THR A 46 15.16 -29.20 3.73
C THR A 46 14.30 -30.01 2.76
N LYS A 47 14.03 -31.27 3.08
CA LYS A 47 13.21 -32.18 2.27
C LYS A 47 11.72 -31.91 2.54
N LEU A 48 10.93 -31.87 1.46
CA LEU A 48 9.47 -31.69 1.56
C LEU A 48 8.79 -32.79 2.37
N SER A 49 9.34 -34.00 2.37
CA SER A 49 8.80 -35.17 3.07
C SER A 49 9.23 -35.27 4.53
N ASP A 50 10.19 -34.46 4.99
CA ASP A 50 10.74 -34.55 6.33
C ASP A 50 10.06 -33.53 7.26
N THR A 51 8.92 -33.93 7.82
CA THR A 51 8.11 -33.06 8.69
C THR A 51 8.74 -32.78 10.05
N LYS A 52 9.80 -33.51 10.41
CA LYS A 52 10.50 -33.39 11.70
C LYS A 52 11.83 -32.65 11.60
N ASP A 53 12.24 -32.22 10.39
CA ASP A 53 13.47 -31.46 10.22
C ASP A 53 13.39 -30.11 10.98
N PRO A 54 14.26 -29.86 11.97
CA PRO A 54 14.26 -28.59 12.71
C PRO A 54 14.51 -27.37 11.79
N GLN A 55 15.19 -27.54 10.65
CA GLN A 55 15.38 -26.48 9.66
C GLN A 55 14.08 -26.06 8.94
N ARG A 56 12.99 -26.83 9.09
CA ARG A 56 11.68 -26.47 8.56
C ARG A 56 11.07 -25.27 9.29
N ASN A 57 11.38 -25.07 10.58
CA ASN A 57 10.89 -23.91 11.33
C ASN A 57 11.50 -22.60 10.80
N GLU A 58 12.78 -22.63 10.45
CA GLU A 58 13.48 -21.50 9.84
C GLU A 58 12.79 -21.02 8.55
N PHE A 59 12.18 -21.91 7.77
CA PHE A 59 11.47 -21.57 6.54
C PHE A 59 10.27 -20.63 6.75
N PHE A 60 9.68 -20.60 7.95
CA PHE A 60 8.50 -19.77 8.27
C PHE A 60 8.83 -18.47 8.99
N GLN A 61 10.06 -18.32 9.50
CA GLN A 61 10.50 -17.14 10.23
C GLN A 61 10.72 -15.93 9.32
N TYR A 62 10.34 -14.74 9.80
CA TYR A 62 10.55 -13.44 9.16
C TYR A 62 12.03 -13.02 9.22
N THR A 63 12.56 -12.53 8.11
CA THR A 63 13.99 -12.19 7.96
C THR A 63 14.28 -10.86 7.29
N TRP A 64 13.28 -10.14 6.78
CA TRP A 64 13.55 -9.00 5.89
C TRP A 64 13.94 -7.71 6.62
N GLY A 65 13.72 -7.63 7.93
CA GLY A 65 14.23 -6.52 8.74
C GLY A 65 14.01 -6.72 10.23
N SER A 66 14.47 -5.72 10.98
CA SER A 66 14.36 -5.66 12.43
C SER A 66 13.61 -4.41 12.87
N TRP A 67 12.98 -4.45 14.03
CA TRP A 67 12.45 -3.28 14.69
C TRP A 67 13.39 -2.83 15.81
N LEU A 68 13.54 -1.53 15.98
CA LEU A 68 14.28 -0.98 17.12
C LEU A 68 13.60 -1.33 18.45
N LYS A 69 12.27 -1.42 18.48
CA LYS A 69 11.49 -1.80 19.67
C LYS A 69 10.66 -3.05 19.40
N ASN A 70 10.55 -3.94 20.37
CA ASN A 70 9.72 -5.16 20.31
C ASN A 70 10.03 -6.10 19.12
N ASP A 71 11.29 -6.15 18.64
CA ASP A 71 11.68 -6.90 17.45
C ASP A 71 11.18 -8.35 17.45
N LYS A 72 11.41 -9.06 18.55
CA LYS A 72 11.00 -10.46 18.72
C LYS A 72 9.50 -10.65 18.53
N ALA A 73 8.68 -9.76 19.09
CA ALA A 73 7.23 -9.83 18.98
C ALA A 73 6.76 -9.48 17.55
N GLU A 74 7.34 -8.46 16.93
CA GLU A 74 7.00 -8.06 15.55
C GLU A 74 7.39 -9.12 14.51
N ARG A 75 8.52 -9.81 14.72
CA ARG A 75 8.92 -10.97 13.92
C ARG A 75 7.99 -12.16 14.11
N ALA A 76 7.59 -12.46 15.36
CA ALA A 76 6.67 -13.56 15.64
C ALA A 76 5.28 -13.36 15.00
N LYS A 77 4.76 -12.12 14.98
CA LYS A 77 3.51 -11.78 14.27
C LYS A 77 3.60 -12.01 12.75
N ARG A 78 4.82 -12.06 12.20
CA ARG A 78 5.11 -12.27 10.76
C ARG A 78 5.63 -13.67 10.46
N GLU A 79 5.51 -14.59 11.40
CA GLU A 79 5.72 -16.01 11.11
C GLU A 79 4.51 -16.57 10.35
N THR A 80 4.74 -17.12 9.15
CA THR A 80 3.67 -17.61 8.27
C THR A 80 3.71 -19.12 8.16
N CYS A 81 3.32 -19.82 9.24
CA CYS A 81 3.22 -21.27 9.22
C CYS A 81 2.02 -21.74 8.37
N PHE A 82 2.27 -22.68 7.45
CA PHE A 82 1.25 -23.31 6.61
C PHE A 82 1.58 -24.78 6.34
N SER A 83 0.58 -25.56 5.92
CA SER A 83 0.79 -26.96 5.56
C SER A 83 1.40 -27.07 4.16
N ILE A 84 2.68 -27.45 4.12
CA ILE A 84 3.43 -27.71 2.89
C ILE A 84 2.90 -28.96 2.18
N GLU A 85 2.49 -29.96 2.96
CA GLU A 85 1.80 -31.14 2.48
C GLU A 85 0.44 -30.76 1.88
N GLY A 86 -0.27 -29.83 2.52
CA GLY A 86 -1.49 -29.23 2.02
C GLY A 86 -1.35 -28.61 0.64
N VAL A 87 -0.26 -27.87 0.37
CA VAL A 87 0.05 -27.34 -0.97
C VAL A 87 0.16 -28.46 -2.01
N ALA A 88 0.90 -29.52 -1.68
CA ALA A 88 1.09 -30.65 -2.60
C ALA A 88 -0.22 -31.43 -2.84
N THR A 89 -1.01 -31.63 -1.79
CA THR A 89 -2.33 -32.29 -1.86
C THR A 89 -3.30 -31.47 -2.71
N LEU A 90 -3.41 -30.17 -2.47
CA LEU A 90 -4.26 -29.26 -3.25
C LEU A 90 -3.91 -29.33 -4.74
N LEU A 91 -2.63 -29.21 -5.10
CA LEU A 91 -2.18 -29.30 -6.49
C LEU A 91 -2.50 -30.67 -7.10
N SER A 92 -2.31 -31.75 -6.35
CA SER A 92 -2.71 -33.10 -6.77
C SER A 92 -4.22 -33.17 -7.04
N GLU A 93 -5.07 -32.64 -6.16
CA GLU A 93 -6.53 -32.64 -6.31
C GLU A 93 -7.01 -31.81 -7.51
N ILE A 94 -6.37 -30.67 -7.77
CA ILE A 94 -6.64 -29.83 -8.94
C ILE A 94 -6.35 -30.57 -10.26
N THR A 95 -5.54 -31.62 -10.26
CA THR A 95 -5.21 -32.38 -11.49
C THR A 95 -6.46 -32.90 -12.21
N ALA A 96 -7.49 -33.30 -11.47
CA ALA A 96 -8.74 -33.75 -12.08
C ALA A 96 -9.41 -32.64 -12.92
N GLU A 97 -9.31 -31.39 -12.48
CA GLU A 97 -9.87 -30.23 -13.18
C GLU A 97 -9.03 -29.83 -14.40
N VAL A 98 -7.71 -30.02 -14.33
CA VAL A 98 -6.79 -29.81 -15.48
C VAL A 98 -7.07 -30.81 -16.60
N LEU A 99 -7.37 -32.05 -16.24
CA LEU A 99 -7.63 -33.14 -17.20
C LEU A 99 -9.08 -33.17 -17.70
N ASP A 100 -10.00 -32.44 -17.08
CA ASP A 100 -11.39 -32.43 -17.51
C ASP A 100 -11.53 -31.67 -18.84
N SER A 101 -11.76 -32.43 -19.91
CA SER A 101 -12.03 -31.90 -21.26
C SER A 101 -13.18 -30.89 -21.29
N LYS A 102 -14.13 -30.91 -20.34
CA LYS A 102 -15.21 -29.92 -20.23
C LYS A 102 -14.71 -28.54 -19.83
N ASN A 103 -13.49 -28.42 -19.32
CA ASN A 103 -12.86 -27.15 -18.97
C ASN A 103 -12.11 -26.52 -20.16
N VAL A 104 -11.99 -27.23 -21.29
CA VAL A 104 -11.23 -26.81 -22.46
C VAL A 104 -12.17 -26.65 -23.65
N SER A 105 -12.05 -25.54 -24.37
CA SER A 105 -12.82 -25.27 -25.59
C SER A 105 -12.34 -26.15 -26.75
N LYS A 106 -13.10 -26.17 -27.85
CA LYS A 106 -12.68 -26.83 -29.10
C LYS A 106 -11.34 -26.29 -29.65
N SER A 107 -10.95 -25.07 -29.28
CA SER A 107 -9.69 -24.45 -29.68
C SER A 107 -8.52 -24.75 -28.72
N GLY A 108 -8.71 -25.65 -27.74
CA GLY A 108 -7.69 -26.02 -26.76
C GLY A 108 -7.43 -24.96 -25.67
N LYS A 109 -8.29 -23.94 -25.53
CA LYS A 109 -8.16 -22.91 -24.49
C LYS A 109 -9.07 -23.21 -23.30
N TYR A 110 -8.61 -22.93 -22.09
CA TYR A 110 -9.48 -23.06 -20.92
C TYR A 110 -10.65 -22.08 -21.00
N ILE A 111 -11.84 -22.57 -20.67
CA ILE A 111 -13.09 -21.81 -20.73
C ILE A 111 -13.24 -20.99 -19.45
N VAL A 112 -13.67 -19.73 -19.59
CA VAL A 112 -14.06 -18.90 -18.45
C VAL A 112 -15.36 -19.42 -17.86
N LYS A 113 -15.28 -19.89 -16.61
CA LYS A 113 -16.40 -20.38 -15.80
C LYS A 113 -16.44 -19.65 -14.47
N ALA A 114 -17.59 -19.68 -13.79
CA ALA A 114 -17.68 -19.23 -12.41
C ALA A 114 -16.61 -19.92 -11.54
N PRO A 115 -15.98 -19.19 -10.59
CA PRO A 115 -15.03 -19.79 -9.67
C PRO A 115 -15.65 -20.99 -8.94
N LYS A 116 -14.88 -22.06 -8.79
CA LYS A 116 -15.36 -23.33 -8.23
C LYS A 116 -14.89 -23.49 -6.79
N LEU A 117 -15.83 -23.58 -5.84
CA LEU A 117 -15.52 -23.97 -4.46
C LEU A 117 -15.21 -25.48 -4.40
N LEU A 118 -14.01 -25.81 -3.93
CA LEU A 118 -13.57 -27.18 -3.68
C LEU A 118 -14.04 -27.66 -2.30
N LYS A 119 -13.97 -28.98 -2.08
CA LYS A 119 -14.42 -29.61 -0.82
C LYS A 119 -13.64 -29.14 0.41
N ASP A 120 -12.39 -28.73 0.22
CA ASP A 120 -11.54 -28.22 1.28
C ASP A 120 -11.79 -26.75 1.60
N GLY A 121 -12.67 -26.04 0.87
CA GLY A 121 -12.90 -24.59 1.05
C GLY A 121 -12.04 -23.69 0.16
N THR A 122 -11.12 -24.25 -0.64
CA THR A 122 -10.37 -23.51 -1.65
C THR A 122 -11.29 -23.12 -2.83
N VAL A 123 -11.15 -21.91 -3.35
CA VAL A 123 -11.82 -21.49 -4.59
C VAL A 123 -10.84 -21.57 -5.76
N LEU A 124 -11.24 -22.26 -6.82
CA LEU A 124 -10.45 -22.52 -8.02
C LEU A 124 -10.94 -21.68 -9.22
N LEU A 125 -10.00 -21.13 -10.00
CA LEU A 125 -10.28 -20.39 -11.23
C LEU A 125 -9.89 -21.22 -12.46
N ASN A 126 -10.86 -21.92 -13.03
CA ASN A 126 -10.63 -22.89 -14.12
C ASN A 126 -9.97 -22.27 -15.37
N ASN A 127 -10.23 -20.99 -15.67
CA ASN A 127 -9.64 -20.31 -16.82
C ASN A 127 -8.12 -20.18 -16.79
N ASN A 128 -7.50 -20.35 -15.62
CA ASN A 128 -6.05 -20.14 -15.44
C ASN A 128 -5.28 -21.45 -15.25
N LEU A 129 -5.93 -22.62 -15.39
CA LEU A 129 -5.30 -23.93 -15.18
C LEU A 129 -4.19 -24.26 -16.18
N SER A 130 -4.14 -23.58 -17.33
CA SER A 130 -3.01 -23.70 -18.27
C SER A 130 -1.65 -23.35 -17.65
N LEU A 131 -1.64 -22.57 -16.57
CA LEU A 131 -0.42 -22.21 -15.83
C LEU A 131 0.25 -23.43 -15.19
N LEU A 132 -0.50 -24.51 -14.96
CA LEU A 132 0.01 -25.72 -14.33
C LEU A 132 0.80 -26.61 -15.30
N GLY A 133 0.69 -26.37 -16.61
CA GLY A 133 1.39 -27.09 -17.66
C GLY A 133 0.81 -28.47 -17.97
N LEU A 134 1.39 -29.14 -18.97
CA LEU A 134 1.03 -30.52 -19.33
C LEU A 134 1.71 -31.49 -18.35
N LEU A 135 0.98 -32.53 -17.95
CA LEU A 135 1.51 -33.56 -17.05
C LEU A 135 2.63 -34.36 -17.75
N PRO A 136 3.80 -34.58 -17.12
CA PRO A 136 4.89 -35.32 -17.74
C PRO A 136 4.53 -36.80 -17.90
N GLY A 137 4.80 -37.37 -19.08
CA GLY A 137 4.90 -38.84 -19.28
C GLY A 137 3.64 -39.67 -19.04
N GLY A 138 2.44 -39.09 -19.10
CA GLY A 138 1.20 -39.81 -18.80
C GLY A 138 0.99 -40.09 -17.30
N GLY A 139 1.73 -39.41 -16.41
CA GLY A 139 1.51 -39.47 -14.97
C GLY A 139 0.21 -38.76 -14.55
N ASN A 140 -0.51 -39.34 -13.59
CA ASN A 140 -1.89 -38.94 -13.25
C ASN A 140 -2.03 -37.70 -12.34
N LYS A 141 -0.94 -37.10 -11.83
CA LYS A 141 -1.02 -36.05 -10.77
C LYS A 141 0.04 -34.96 -10.90
N LEU A 142 -0.37 -33.70 -10.71
CA LEU A 142 0.52 -32.57 -10.47
C LEU A 142 1.28 -32.77 -9.14
N GLY A 143 2.59 -32.56 -9.18
CA GLY A 143 3.45 -32.60 -7.99
C GLY A 143 4.26 -31.33 -7.80
N VAL A 144 4.67 -31.07 -6.55
CA VAL A 144 5.57 -29.96 -6.17
C VAL A 144 7.02 -30.45 -6.18
N LYS A 145 7.88 -29.78 -6.96
CA LYS A 145 9.33 -30.03 -7.00
C LYS A 145 10.04 -29.25 -5.90
N SER A 146 9.71 -27.97 -5.74
CA SER A 146 10.30 -27.11 -4.70
C SER A 146 9.40 -25.96 -4.31
N ILE A 147 9.58 -25.46 -3.08
CA ILE A 147 9.01 -24.21 -2.62
C ILE A 147 10.15 -23.33 -2.08
N ALA A 148 10.23 -22.09 -2.55
CA ALA A 148 11.24 -21.14 -2.13
C ALA A 148 10.61 -19.85 -1.61
N SER A 149 11.00 -19.37 -0.42
CA SER A 149 10.64 -18.00 0.00
C SER A 149 11.41 -17.02 -0.89
N ILE A 150 10.72 -16.14 -1.63
CA ILE A 150 11.36 -15.22 -2.59
C ILE A 150 11.19 -13.75 -2.22
N HIS A 151 10.20 -13.41 -1.38
CA HIS A 151 9.97 -12.05 -0.92
C HIS A 151 9.14 -12.03 0.37
N GLU A 152 9.43 -11.08 1.26
CA GLU A 152 8.64 -10.76 2.44
C GLU A 152 8.29 -9.26 2.34
N GLY A 153 7.00 -8.97 2.20
CA GLY A 153 6.47 -7.61 2.11
C GLY A 153 6.04 -7.09 3.47
N LYS A 154 5.25 -6.02 3.49
CA LYS A 154 4.68 -5.47 4.74
C LYS A 154 3.55 -6.32 5.32
N HIS A 155 2.75 -6.92 4.43
CA HIS A 155 1.50 -7.60 4.77
C HIS A 155 1.49 -9.09 4.41
N HIS A 156 2.47 -9.55 3.62
CA HIS A 156 2.48 -10.89 3.04
C HIS A 156 3.88 -11.46 2.96
N ARG A 157 3.95 -12.79 3.00
CA ARG A 157 5.10 -13.55 2.52
C ARG A 157 4.80 -14.22 1.19
N VAL A 158 5.78 -14.22 0.31
CA VAL A 158 5.66 -14.69 -1.06
C VAL A 158 6.62 -15.86 -1.28
N TYR A 159 6.05 -17.00 -1.67
CA TYR A 159 6.75 -18.23 -1.97
C TYR A 159 6.65 -18.56 -3.46
N LYS A 160 7.75 -18.93 -4.10
CA LYS A 160 7.75 -19.54 -5.43
C LYS A 160 7.56 -21.04 -5.31
N VAL A 161 6.53 -21.58 -5.97
CA VAL A 161 6.24 -23.00 -6.05
C VAL A 161 6.63 -23.49 -7.45
N THR A 162 7.63 -24.36 -7.53
CA THR A 162 8.04 -25.01 -8.79
C THR A 162 7.36 -26.37 -8.88
N LEU A 163 6.62 -26.59 -9.96
CA LEU A 163 5.91 -27.84 -10.24
C LEU A 163 6.82 -28.86 -10.92
N THR A 164 6.41 -30.13 -10.83
CA THR A 164 7.01 -31.25 -11.58
C THR A 164 6.89 -31.10 -13.09
N THR A 165 5.92 -30.32 -13.57
CA THR A 165 5.75 -29.91 -14.98
C THR A 165 6.80 -28.89 -15.45
N GLY A 166 7.63 -28.37 -14.53
CA GLY A 166 8.57 -27.28 -14.79
C GLY A 166 7.95 -25.88 -14.76
N LYS A 167 6.63 -25.76 -14.57
CA LYS A 167 5.96 -24.48 -14.37
C LYS A 167 6.20 -23.93 -12.96
N GLU A 168 6.09 -22.60 -12.84
CA GLU A 168 6.31 -21.87 -11.60
C GLU A 168 5.08 -21.05 -11.25
N LEU A 169 4.74 -21.05 -9.96
CA LEU A 169 3.64 -20.28 -9.38
C LEU A 169 4.14 -19.44 -8.20
N VAL A 170 3.35 -18.46 -7.83
CA VAL A 170 3.49 -17.69 -6.59
C VAL A 170 2.41 -18.13 -5.62
N LEU A 171 2.82 -18.50 -4.41
CA LEU A 171 1.97 -18.68 -3.25
C LEU A 171 2.17 -17.47 -2.32
N ARG A 172 1.17 -16.59 -2.26
CA ARG A 172 1.13 -15.40 -1.41
C ARG A 172 0.32 -15.71 -0.15
N ILE A 173 0.93 -15.52 1.02
CA ILE A 173 0.33 -15.80 2.33
C ILE A 173 0.34 -14.51 3.16
N PRO A 174 -0.83 -14.01 3.62
CA PRO A 174 -0.91 -12.85 4.49
C PRO A 174 -0.34 -13.13 5.87
N TYR A 175 0.32 -12.14 6.46
CA TYR A 175 0.65 -12.12 7.87
C TYR A 175 -0.62 -11.94 8.71
N LYS A 176 -0.65 -12.54 9.90
CA LYS A 176 -1.77 -12.38 10.86
C LYS A 176 -1.65 -11.06 11.63
N LEU A 177 -1.71 -9.94 10.91
CA LEU A 177 -1.63 -8.58 11.45
C LEU A 177 -3.01 -7.94 11.68
N GLU A 178 -4.05 -8.54 11.13
CA GLU A 178 -5.44 -8.07 11.22
C GLU A 178 -6.36 -9.22 11.64
N SER A 179 -7.63 -8.93 11.87
CA SER A 179 -8.62 -9.97 12.21
C SER A 179 -8.80 -10.97 11.05
N ASP A 180 -9.18 -12.20 11.39
CA ASP A 180 -9.45 -13.24 10.38
C ASP A 180 -10.54 -12.80 9.38
N TYR A 181 -11.49 -11.97 9.82
CA TYR A 181 -12.49 -11.36 8.94
C TYR A 181 -11.87 -10.41 7.92
N ALA A 182 -11.01 -9.48 8.36
CA ALA A 182 -10.33 -8.54 7.46
C ALA A 182 -9.48 -9.27 6.42
N ILE A 183 -8.67 -10.24 6.85
CA ILE A 183 -7.84 -11.07 5.97
C ILE A 183 -8.71 -11.79 4.94
N SER A 184 -9.83 -12.37 5.38
CA SER A 184 -10.77 -13.06 4.48
C SER A 184 -11.34 -12.13 3.41
N GLN A 185 -11.78 -10.91 3.79
CA GLN A 185 -12.31 -9.94 2.84
C GLN A 185 -11.25 -9.50 1.83
N LYS A 186 -10.02 -9.22 2.27
CA LYS A 186 -8.91 -8.82 1.40
C LYS A 186 -8.55 -9.91 0.40
N VAL A 187 -8.39 -11.17 0.83
CA VAL A 187 -8.04 -12.27 -0.07
C VAL A 187 -9.09 -12.47 -1.16
N LYS A 188 -10.39 -12.45 -0.79
CA LYS A 188 -11.49 -12.54 -1.75
C LYS A 188 -11.47 -11.37 -2.74
N SER A 189 -11.31 -10.15 -2.23
CA SER A 189 -11.32 -8.94 -3.04
C SER A 189 -10.12 -8.87 -3.99
N GLU A 190 -8.94 -9.23 -3.52
CA GLU A 190 -7.71 -9.21 -4.30
C GLU A 190 -7.78 -10.23 -5.45
N ALA A 191 -8.24 -11.46 -5.17
CA ALA A 191 -8.41 -12.49 -6.19
C ALA A 191 -9.40 -12.07 -7.27
N ALA A 192 -10.55 -11.48 -6.88
CA ALA A 192 -11.54 -10.96 -7.82
C ALA A 192 -11.02 -9.77 -8.64
N THR A 193 -10.24 -8.88 -8.01
CA THR A 193 -9.67 -7.71 -8.68
C THR A 193 -8.63 -8.11 -9.73
N LEU A 194 -7.70 -9.03 -9.40
CA LEU A 194 -6.72 -9.55 -10.36
C LEU A 194 -7.41 -10.21 -11.57
N ASP A 195 -8.45 -11.00 -11.31
CA ASP A 195 -9.21 -11.66 -12.36
C ASP A 195 -10.00 -10.66 -13.23
N PHE A 196 -10.61 -9.63 -12.63
CA PHE A 196 -11.26 -8.53 -13.34
C PHE A 196 -10.28 -7.76 -14.24
N LEU A 197 -9.14 -7.35 -13.69
CA LEU A 197 -8.10 -6.64 -14.43
C LEU A 197 -7.60 -7.48 -15.61
N ASN A 198 -7.41 -8.78 -15.43
CA ASN A 198 -6.96 -9.66 -16.49
C ASN A 198 -8.03 -9.89 -17.58
N LEU A 199 -9.25 -10.29 -17.18
CA LEU A 199 -10.28 -10.72 -18.14
C LEU A 199 -11.03 -9.54 -18.76
N LYS A 200 -11.43 -8.54 -17.96
CA LYS A 200 -12.21 -7.40 -18.46
C LYS A 200 -11.34 -6.36 -19.16
N LEU A 201 -10.18 -6.04 -18.57
CA LEU A 201 -9.31 -4.99 -19.11
C LEU A 201 -8.18 -5.54 -19.98
N GLY A 202 -7.83 -6.82 -19.87
CA GLY A 202 -6.61 -7.33 -20.50
C GLY A 202 -5.36 -6.68 -19.90
N ALA A 203 -5.40 -6.30 -18.62
CA ALA A 203 -4.27 -5.73 -17.93
C ALA A 203 -3.20 -6.80 -17.64
N ASN A 204 -1.94 -6.36 -17.63
CA ASN A 204 -0.81 -7.19 -17.28
C ASN A 204 -0.75 -7.31 -15.74
N VAL A 205 -1.43 -8.32 -15.22
CA VAL A 205 -1.43 -8.68 -13.80
C VAL A 205 -1.28 -10.20 -13.66
N PRO A 206 -0.79 -10.72 -12.52
CA PRO A 206 -0.74 -12.16 -12.27
C PRO A 206 -2.13 -12.80 -12.36
N LYS A 207 -2.21 -13.93 -13.04
CA LYS A 207 -3.44 -14.73 -13.10
C LYS A 207 -3.57 -15.63 -11.88
N VAL A 208 -4.70 -15.53 -11.18
CA VAL A 208 -4.99 -16.35 -10.00
C VAL A 208 -5.40 -17.76 -10.41
N VAL A 209 -4.74 -18.78 -9.85
CA VAL A 209 -5.12 -20.19 -10.02
C VAL A 209 -6.16 -20.58 -8.98
N ALA A 210 -5.88 -20.28 -7.71
CA ALA A 210 -6.74 -20.64 -6.58
C ALA A 210 -6.52 -19.68 -5.40
N TYR A 211 -7.51 -19.55 -4.52
CA TYR A 211 -7.34 -18.84 -3.26
C TYR A 211 -8.11 -19.53 -2.13
N GLY A 212 -7.60 -19.40 -0.91
CA GLY A 212 -8.29 -19.81 0.32
C GLY A 212 -8.45 -18.59 1.22
N ALA A 213 -9.70 -18.25 1.58
CA ALA A 213 -9.99 -17.02 2.33
C ALA A 213 -10.05 -17.20 3.85
N SER A 214 -9.96 -18.43 4.37
CA SER A 214 -9.88 -18.73 5.80
C SER A 214 -8.79 -19.76 6.07
N ARG A 215 -8.67 -20.27 7.30
CA ARG A 215 -7.77 -21.38 7.65
C ARG A 215 -8.39 -22.75 7.40
N ASP A 216 -9.67 -22.78 7.03
CA ASP A 216 -10.43 -23.99 6.73
C ASP A 216 -10.13 -24.40 5.29
N ASN A 217 -8.89 -24.80 5.04
CA ASN A 217 -8.40 -25.34 3.77
C ASN A 217 -7.15 -26.20 3.98
N LEU A 218 -6.72 -26.92 2.95
CA LEU A 218 -5.58 -27.85 3.04
C LEU A 218 -4.29 -27.18 3.52
N LEU A 219 -4.05 -25.90 3.19
CA LEU A 219 -2.85 -25.16 3.59
C LEU A 219 -2.92 -24.64 5.03
N GLN A 220 -4.10 -24.67 5.67
CA GLN A 220 -4.34 -24.21 7.05
C GLN A 220 -4.02 -22.72 7.28
N THR A 221 -4.02 -21.94 6.20
CA THR A 221 -3.82 -20.49 6.19
C THR A 221 -4.60 -19.88 5.04
N PRO A 222 -5.03 -18.61 5.13
CA PRO A 222 -5.45 -17.89 3.94
C PRO A 222 -4.29 -17.79 2.94
N PHE A 223 -4.59 -17.81 1.64
CA PHE A 223 -3.58 -17.74 0.59
C PHE A 223 -4.17 -17.31 -0.76
N ILE A 224 -3.29 -16.83 -1.64
CA ILE A 224 -3.54 -16.71 -3.08
C ILE A 224 -2.43 -17.47 -3.82
N LEU A 225 -2.81 -18.42 -4.67
CA LEU A 225 -1.93 -19.15 -5.57
C LEU A 225 -2.12 -18.58 -6.99
N MET A 226 -1.07 -18.03 -7.58
CA MET A 226 -1.14 -17.28 -8.83
C MET A 226 0.08 -17.49 -9.72
N GLU A 227 0.03 -16.94 -10.93
CA GLU A 227 1.11 -16.94 -11.90
C GLU A 227 2.42 -16.35 -11.35
N TYR A 228 3.54 -17.01 -11.62
CA TYR A 228 4.86 -16.42 -11.39
C TYR A 228 5.27 -15.57 -12.58
N ILE A 229 5.49 -14.27 -12.32
CA ILE A 229 6.03 -13.35 -13.31
C ILE A 229 7.53 -13.20 -13.07
N SER A 230 8.34 -13.68 -14.02
CA SER A 230 9.77 -13.42 -14.05
C SER A 230 10.05 -11.99 -14.52
N GLY A 231 11.13 -11.37 -14.05
CA GLY A 231 11.57 -10.06 -14.54
C GLY A 231 12.25 -9.24 -13.45
N ASP A 232 12.54 -7.99 -13.79
CA ASP A 232 13.14 -7.02 -12.88
C ASP A 232 12.08 -6.09 -12.31
N LEU A 233 12.25 -5.67 -11.05
CA LEU A 233 11.40 -4.63 -10.48
C LEU A 233 11.64 -3.30 -11.18
N LEU A 234 10.58 -2.61 -11.58
CA LEU A 234 10.63 -1.27 -12.17
C LEU A 234 11.33 -0.28 -11.23
N MET A 235 11.25 -0.49 -9.91
CA MET A 235 11.98 0.29 -8.90
C MET A 235 13.49 0.35 -9.15
N LYS A 236 14.10 -0.64 -9.82
CA LYS A 236 15.53 -0.58 -10.17
C LYS A 236 15.87 0.61 -11.08
N LYS A 237 14.91 1.08 -11.88
CA LYS A 237 15.03 2.24 -12.78
C LYS A 237 14.62 3.55 -12.11
N TRP A 238 14.06 3.52 -10.90
CA TRP A 238 13.55 4.72 -10.25
C TRP A 238 14.68 5.58 -9.66
N ASN A 239 15.02 6.65 -10.38
CA ASN A 239 15.92 7.70 -9.90
C ASN A 239 15.18 9.04 -9.76
N PRO A 240 14.49 9.29 -8.63
CA PRO A 240 13.65 10.49 -8.47
C PRO A 240 14.45 11.81 -8.52
N MET A 241 15.75 11.76 -8.31
CA MET A 241 16.65 12.92 -8.25
C MET A 241 17.44 13.10 -9.55
N SER A 242 17.13 12.33 -10.61
CA SER A 242 17.83 12.45 -11.89
C SER A 242 17.58 13.82 -12.53
N ASP A 243 18.64 14.48 -12.99
CA ASP A 243 18.53 15.64 -13.91
C ASP A 243 17.88 15.24 -15.23
N ASN A 244 18.07 13.98 -15.67
CA ASN A 244 17.48 13.46 -16.88
C ASN A 244 16.01 13.10 -16.64
N GLU A 245 15.11 14.01 -17.02
CA GLU A 245 13.66 13.83 -16.91
C GLU A 245 13.15 12.54 -17.58
N GLN A 246 13.80 12.09 -18.66
CA GLN A 246 13.40 10.88 -19.37
C GLN A 246 13.54 9.63 -18.49
N GLU A 247 14.56 9.55 -17.63
CA GLU A 247 14.72 8.42 -16.69
C GLU A 247 13.57 8.33 -15.69
N VAL A 248 13.06 9.49 -15.26
CA VAL A 248 11.90 9.56 -14.36
C VAL A 248 10.62 9.16 -15.11
N LEU A 249 10.45 9.66 -16.33
CA LEU A 249 9.30 9.36 -17.18
C LEU A 249 9.24 7.89 -17.60
N ASP A 250 10.37 7.22 -17.78
CA ASP A 250 10.44 5.77 -18.07
C ASP A 250 9.82 4.90 -16.97
N VAL A 251 9.68 5.45 -15.75
CA VAL A 251 8.99 4.81 -14.63
C VAL A 251 7.55 5.32 -14.47
N ILE A 252 7.32 6.63 -14.62
CA ILE A 252 5.99 7.23 -14.47
C ILE A 252 5.03 6.75 -15.57
N LYS A 253 5.46 6.73 -16.84
CA LYS A 253 4.59 6.45 -17.99
C LYS A 253 3.93 5.06 -17.92
N PRO A 254 4.65 3.95 -17.67
CA PRO A 254 4.01 2.64 -17.52
C PRO A 254 2.93 2.58 -16.43
N LEU A 255 3.14 3.30 -15.32
CA LEU A 255 2.18 3.35 -14.22
C LEU A 255 0.99 4.25 -14.55
N ALA A 256 1.21 5.35 -15.27
CA ALA A 256 0.14 6.20 -15.78
C ALA A 256 -0.73 5.47 -16.82
N ASP A 257 -0.13 4.67 -17.70
CA ASP A 257 -0.85 3.82 -18.65
C ASP A 257 -1.72 2.78 -17.93
N PHE A 258 -1.19 2.17 -16.87
CA PHE A 258 -1.98 1.26 -16.03
C PHE A 258 -3.12 2.00 -15.32
N GLN A 259 -2.85 3.20 -14.78
CA GLN A 259 -3.86 4.04 -14.13
C GLN A 259 -5.01 4.39 -15.10
N GLU A 260 -4.70 4.85 -16.32
CA GLU A 260 -5.72 5.12 -17.34
C GLU A 260 -6.60 3.89 -17.59
N LYS A 261 -5.96 2.73 -17.74
CA LYS A 261 -6.64 1.47 -18.01
C LYS A 261 -7.64 1.11 -16.91
N ILE A 262 -7.26 1.21 -15.64
CA ILE A 262 -8.19 0.92 -14.52
C ILE A 262 -9.29 1.97 -14.36
N LEU A 263 -9.03 3.21 -14.78
CA LEU A 263 -10.01 4.30 -14.76
C LEU A 263 -11.03 4.21 -15.90
N SER A 264 -10.85 3.32 -16.89
CA SER A 264 -11.75 3.17 -18.05
C SER A 264 -13.14 2.64 -17.67
N ILE A 265 -13.26 1.96 -16.54
CA ILE A 265 -14.54 1.41 -16.07
C ILE A 265 -15.17 2.32 -15.02
N VAL A 266 -16.47 2.56 -15.20
CA VAL A 266 -17.33 3.20 -14.21
C VAL A 266 -18.18 2.11 -13.57
N PHE A 267 -18.04 1.95 -12.26
CA PHE A 267 -18.80 0.98 -11.50
C PHE A 267 -20.12 1.59 -11.00
N ASN A 268 -21.05 0.73 -10.58
CA ASN A 268 -22.38 1.15 -10.14
C ASN A 268 -22.44 1.58 -8.65
N LYS A 269 -21.46 1.16 -7.83
CA LYS A 269 -21.39 1.39 -6.38
C LYS A 269 -19.96 1.63 -5.91
N TYR A 270 -19.81 2.21 -4.73
CA TYR A 270 -18.53 2.30 -4.01
C TYR A 270 -18.36 1.11 -3.07
N GLY A 271 -17.13 0.59 -2.92
CA GLY A 271 -16.87 -0.65 -2.19
C GLY A 271 -15.59 -1.32 -2.68
N SER A 272 -15.58 -2.64 -2.81
CA SER A 272 -14.50 -3.38 -3.48
C SER A 272 -15.06 -4.49 -4.39
N LEU A 273 -14.25 -4.98 -5.32
CA LEU A 273 -14.64 -6.05 -6.24
C LEU A 273 -14.56 -7.42 -5.56
N TYR A 274 -15.58 -8.24 -5.75
CA TYR A 274 -15.65 -9.63 -5.30
C TYR A 274 -16.18 -10.52 -6.42
N PHE A 275 -15.99 -11.83 -6.30
CA PHE A 275 -16.75 -12.77 -7.11
C PHE A 275 -18.22 -12.81 -6.66
N HIS A 276 -19.11 -13.22 -7.55
CA HIS A 276 -20.54 -13.36 -7.28
C HIS A 276 -20.85 -14.11 -5.97
N ASP A 277 -20.22 -15.26 -5.77
CA ASP A 277 -20.50 -16.13 -4.62
C ASP A 277 -19.78 -15.69 -3.34
N ASP A 278 -18.95 -14.64 -3.40
CA ASP A 278 -18.25 -14.09 -2.24
C ASP A 278 -19.01 -12.99 -1.51
N VAL A 279 -20.13 -12.53 -2.08
CA VAL A 279 -20.98 -11.47 -1.50
C VAL A 279 -22.34 -12.00 -1.03
N SER A 280 -23.08 -11.19 -0.27
CA SER A 280 -24.42 -11.54 0.20
C SER A 280 -25.44 -11.64 -0.95
N ALA A 281 -26.52 -12.38 -0.75
CA ALA A 281 -27.59 -12.52 -1.75
C ALA A 281 -28.18 -11.16 -2.19
N LEU A 282 -28.24 -10.17 -1.29
CA LEU A 282 -28.66 -8.81 -1.63
C LEU A 282 -27.72 -8.17 -2.65
N GLN A 283 -26.41 -8.30 -2.43
CA GLN A 283 -25.37 -7.75 -3.32
C GLN A 283 -25.26 -8.56 -4.62
N GLN A 284 -25.63 -9.84 -4.63
CA GLN A 284 -25.65 -10.66 -5.84
C GLN A 284 -26.66 -10.16 -6.89
N ALA A 285 -27.68 -9.41 -6.50
CA ALA A 285 -28.64 -8.82 -7.42
C ALA A 285 -28.08 -7.61 -8.20
N ASP A 286 -27.07 -6.93 -7.66
CA ASP A 286 -26.53 -5.70 -8.23
C ASP A 286 -25.39 -5.97 -9.21
N LEU A 287 -25.50 -5.48 -10.44
CA LEU A 287 -24.39 -5.55 -11.40
C LEU A 287 -23.24 -4.64 -10.98
N PRO A 288 -21.97 -5.07 -11.14
CA PRO A 288 -20.83 -4.24 -10.76
C PRO A 288 -20.64 -3.01 -11.67
N TYR A 289 -20.99 -3.14 -12.94
CA TYR A 289 -20.94 -2.11 -13.98
C TYR A 289 -21.96 -2.45 -15.08
N ASN A 290 -22.30 -1.48 -15.92
CA ASN A 290 -23.27 -1.64 -17.00
C ASN A 290 -22.61 -2.04 -18.32
N GLY A 291 -23.38 -2.64 -19.24
CA GLY A 291 -22.95 -2.89 -20.61
C GLY A 291 -21.98 -4.07 -20.78
N GLU A 292 -22.08 -5.14 -19.98
CA GLU A 292 -21.28 -6.35 -20.24
C GLU A 292 -21.81 -7.12 -21.45
N GLU A 293 -21.04 -7.10 -22.53
CA GLU A 293 -21.32 -7.79 -23.78
C GLU A 293 -20.75 -9.22 -23.79
N ASP A 294 -19.66 -9.48 -23.07
CA ASP A 294 -19.07 -10.80 -22.98
C ASP A 294 -19.95 -11.70 -22.09
N ALA A 295 -20.65 -12.64 -22.72
CA ALA A 295 -21.52 -13.59 -22.04
C ALA A 295 -20.79 -14.43 -20.97
N THR A 296 -19.47 -14.62 -21.10
CA THR A 296 -18.67 -15.38 -20.13
C THR A 296 -18.32 -14.59 -18.88
N LEU A 297 -18.39 -13.25 -18.94
CA LEU A 297 -18.11 -12.35 -17.83
C LEU A 297 -19.39 -11.90 -17.10
N LYS A 298 -20.56 -12.10 -17.70
CA LYS A 298 -21.85 -11.85 -17.05
C LYS A 298 -21.94 -12.63 -15.74
N ASN A 299 -22.39 -11.94 -14.68
CA ASN A 299 -22.51 -12.49 -13.34
C ASN A 299 -21.22 -13.03 -12.70
N ARG A 300 -20.04 -12.59 -13.17
CA ARG A 300 -18.78 -13.00 -12.57
C ARG A 300 -18.40 -12.22 -11.31
N TRP A 301 -18.55 -10.89 -11.35
CA TRP A 301 -18.13 -9.99 -10.27
C TRP A 301 -19.29 -9.22 -9.65
N ARG A 302 -19.09 -8.73 -8.42
CA ARG A 302 -20.01 -7.89 -7.64
C ARG A 302 -19.23 -6.82 -6.87
N ILE A 303 -19.93 -5.75 -6.47
CA ILE A 303 -19.38 -4.78 -5.52
C ILE A 303 -19.84 -5.17 -4.11
N GLY A 304 -18.88 -5.44 -3.25
CA GLY A 304 -19.08 -5.77 -1.84
C GLY A 304 -18.50 -4.70 -0.91
N ALA A 305 -18.26 -5.11 0.34
CA ALA A 305 -17.64 -4.26 1.35
C ALA A 305 -16.28 -3.71 0.87
N SER A 306 -16.01 -2.43 1.11
CA SER A 306 -14.68 -1.84 0.87
C SER A 306 -13.64 -2.56 1.71
N VAL A 307 -12.52 -2.89 1.06
CA VAL A 307 -11.34 -3.38 1.75
C VAL A 307 -10.32 -2.29 2.05
N GLU A 308 -10.67 -1.00 2.03
CA GLU A 308 -9.71 0.06 2.36
C GLU A 308 -9.11 -0.12 3.76
N LYS A 309 -7.80 0.08 3.84
CA LYS A 309 -6.98 -0.18 5.03
C LYS A 309 -7.52 0.44 6.32
N ALA A 310 -8.05 1.67 6.24
CA ALA A 310 -8.58 2.41 7.37
C ALA A 310 -9.73 1.68 8.10
N PHE A 311 -10.47 0.79 7.42
CA PHE A 311 -11.56 0.02 8.04
C PHE A 311 -11.09 -1.12 8.94
N PHE A 312 -9.84 -1.60 8.79
CA PHE A 312 -9.35 -2.79 9.50
C PHE A 312 -8.11 -2.55 10.34
N LYS A 313 -7.23 -1.65 9.90
CA LYS A 313 -5.96 -1.38 10.58
C LYS A 313 -6.21 -0.81 11.99
N ASN A 314 -5.57 -1.42 12.98
CA ASN A 314 -5.71 -1.07 14.40
C ASN A 314 -7.17 -1.15 14.91
N LYS A 315 -7.99 -2.04 14.30
CA LYS A 315 -9.40 -2.31 14.66
C LYS A 315 -9.63 -3.75 15.13
N ASP A 316 -8.59 -4.44 15.59
CA ASP A 316 -8.65 -5.84 16.04
C ASP A 316 -9.55 -6.05 17.28
N LYS A 317 -9.87 -4.97 17.99
CA LYS A 317 -10.79 -4.97 19.14
C LYS A 317 -12.26 -4.76 18.77
N LEU A 318 -12.57 -4.44 17.52
CA LEU A 318 -13.94 -4.34 17.03
C LEU A 318 -14.41 -5.71 16.51
N ASP A 319 -15.65 -6.07 16.84
CA ASP A 319 -16.24 -7.28 16.30
C ASP A 319 -16.60 -7.14 14.81
N LYS A 320 -16.76 -8.28 14.14
CA LYS A 320 -17.09 -8.35 12.71
C LYS A 320 -18.34 -7.57 12.34
N LYS A 321 -19.40 -7.62 13.16
CA LYS A 321 -20.68 -6.97 12.87
C LYS A 321 -20.53 -5.45 12.92
N THR A 322 -19.76 -4.95 13.88
CA THR A 322 -19.43 -3.52 13.99
C THR A 322 -18.64 -3.03 12.78
N ILE A 323 -17.58 -3.74 12.37
CA ILE A 323 -16.82 -3.37 11.17
C ILE A 323 -17.69 -3.39 9.92
N ALA A 324 -18.46 -4.48 9.72
CA ALA A 324 -19.31 -4.66 8.53
C ALA A 324 -20.41 -3.59 8.38
N LYS A 325 -20.78 -2.88 9.45
CA LYS A 325 -21.72 -1.75 9.38
C LYS A 325 -21.18 -0.57 8.57
N TYR A 326 -19.86 -0.39 8.56
CA TYR A 326 -19.20 0.79 8.02
C TYR A 326 -18.41 0.52 6.74
N THR A 327 -18.39 -0.70 6.22
CA THR A 327 -17.61 -1.02 5.01
C THR A 327 -18.42 -0.97 3.72
N GLY A 328 -19.70 -0.59 3.76
CA GLY A 328 -20.54 -0.49 2.56
C GLY A 328 -20.98 -1.86 2.01
N PRO A 329 -21.25 -1.99 0.70
CA PRO A 329 -21.05 -1.01 -0.37
C PRO A 329 -22.01 0.17 -0.27
N TRP A 330 -21.63 1.31 -0.84
CA TRP A 330 -22.44 2.54 -0.86
C TRP A 330 -22.99 2.84 -2.25
N ASP A 331 -24.13 3.50 -2.28
CA ASP A 331 -24.78 3.94 -3.50
C ASP A 331 -23.96 5.05 -4.19
N SER A 332 -23.85 4.98 -5.52
CA SER A 332 -23.09 5.97 -6.31
C SER A 332 -23.69 7.38 -6.26
N SER A 333 -24.97 7.53 -5.92
CA SER A 333 -25.59 8.84 -5.69
C SER A 333 -25.16 9.51 -4.38
N LYS A 334 -24.45 8.79 -3.49
CA LYS A 334 -24.03 9.30 -2.16
C LYS A 334 -22.51 9.17 -1.97
N PRO A 335 -21.68 9.89 -2.75
CA PRO A 335 -20.22 9.76 -2.73
C PRO A 335 -19.57 9.98 -1.37
N LEU A 336 -20.11 10.87 -0.54
CA LEU A 336 -19.56 11.19 0.78
C LEU A 336 -19.99 10.21 1.88
N SER A 337 -20.82 9.21 1.58
CA SER A 337 -21.15 8.16 2.56
C SER A 337 -19.92 7.35 2.97
N LEU A 338 -18.94 7.14 2.06
CA LEU A 338 -17.69 6.48 2.44
C LEU A 338 -16.83 7.36 3.37
N VAL A 339 -16.78 8.67 3.14
CA VAL A 339 -16.05 9.62 4.00
C VAL A 339 -16.64 9.60 5.41
N SER A 340 -17.97 9.64 5.49
CA SER A 340 -18.70 9.57 6.77
C SER A 340 -18.45 8.23 7.48
N ALA A 341 -18.41 7.13 6.73
CA ALA A 341 -18.16 5.81 7.30
C ALA A 341 -16.75 5.65 7.89
N ILE A 342 -15.73 6.30 7.31
CA ILE A 342 -14.38 6.37 7.90
C ILE A 342 -14.42 7.11 9.24
N ALA A 343 -15.11 8.26 9.31
CA ALA A 343 -15.27 8.98 10.57
C ALA A 343 -15.97 8.12 11.64
N ASP A 344 -17.04 7.42 11.25
CA ASP A 344 -17.81 6.58 12.16
C ASP A 344 -17.01 5.39 12.70
N ILE A 345 -16.27 4.66 11.85
CA ILE A 345 -15.51 3.49 12.33
C ILE A 345 -14.33 3.89 13.23
N GLU A 346 -13.69 5.03 12.96
CA GLU A 346 -12.63 5.55 13.85
C GLU A 346 -13.21 5.99 15.20
N LEU A 347 -14.38 6.62 15.20
CA LEU A 347 -15.10 6.95 16.43
C LEU A 347 -15.45 5.70 17.25
N GLU A 348 -16.01 4.67 16.62
CA GLU A 348 -16.34 3.43 17.32
C GLU A 348 -15.10 2.75 17.89
N ASN A 349 -13.98 2.80 17.18
CA ASN A 349 -12.73 2.25 17.68
C ASN A 349 -12.25 2.95 18.95
N VAL A 350 -12.24 4.28 18.97
CA VAL A 350 -11.80 5.05 20.14
C VAL A 350 -12.76 4.85 21.31
N LYS A 351 -14.07 4.86 21.06
CA LYS A 351 -15.09 4.59 22.09
C LYS A 351 -14.93 3.20 22.69
N ASN A 352 -14.71 2.18 21.85
CA ASN A 352 -14.50 0.81 22.31
C ASN A 352 -13.23 0.69 23.15
N ARG A 353 -12.12 1.32 22.74
CA ARG A 353 -10.88 1.34 23.54
C ARG A 353 -11.05 2.01 24.90
N LEU A 354 -11.72 3.17 24.94
CA LEU A 354 -12.05 3.86 26.19
C LEU A 354 -12.94 2.97 27.09
N ALA A 355 -13.95 2.31 26.52
CA ALA A 355 -14.82 1.40 27.28
C ALA A 355 -14.05 0.20 27.84
N LEU A 356 -13.16 -0.41 27.06
CA LEU A 356 -12.30 -1.51 27.51
C LEU A 356 -11.35 -1.06 28.63
N HIS A 357 -10.78 0.15 28.54
CA HIS A 357 -9.98 0.73 29.60
C HIS A 357 -10.79 0.94 30.89
N HIS A 358 -11.98 1.53 30.80
CA HIS A 358 -12.87 1.72 31.95
C HIS A 358 -13.35 0.42 32.59
N ALA A 359 -13.47 -0.65 31.81
CA ALA A 359 -13.84 -1.98 32.28
C ALA A 359 -12.65 -2.82 32.78
N GLU A 360 -11.44 -2.24 32.84
CA GLU A 360 -10.19 -2.95 33.18
C GLU A 360 -9.93 -4.19 32.30
N ALA A 361 -10.47 -4.18 31.07
CA ALA A 361 -10.39 -5.27 30.09
C ALA A 361 -9.39 -4.97 28.96
N SER A 362 -8.68 -3.85 29.02
CA SER A 362 -7.62 -3.51 28.08
C SER A 362 -6.30 -4.14 28.49
N ASN A 363 -5.63 -4.81 27.55
CA ASN A 363 -4.27 -5.31 27.72
C ASN A 363 -3.20 -4.26 27.35
N VAL A 364 -3.63 -3.02 27.08
CA VAL A 364 -2.79 -1.89 26.67
C VAL A 364 -3.04 -0.75 27.66
N ILE A 365 -1.96 -0.11 28.13
CA ILE A 365 -2.05 1.12 28.91
C ILE A 365 -2.42 2.23 27.93
N GLU A 366 -3.62 2.77 28.09
CA GLU A 366 -4.17 3.79 27.21
C GLU A 366 -3.85 5.20 27.74
N ASP A 367 -3.43 6.11 26.86
CA ASP A 367 -3.42 7.53 27.16
C ASP A 367 -4.85 8.08 27.00
N VAL A 368 -5.59 8.07 28.10
CA VAL A 368 -7.02 8.43 28.12
C VAL A 368 -7.25 9.87 27.67
N GLU A 369 -6.37 10.80 28.04
CA GLU A 369 -6.53 12.20 27.64
C GLU A 369 -6.27 12.36 26.14
N LEU A 370 -5.22 11.74 25.60
CA LEU A 370 -4.99 11.71 24.15
C LEU A 370 -6.17 11.09 23.40
N LEU A 371 -6.73 9.98 23.89
CA LEU A 371 -7.89 9.34 23.28
C LEU A 371 -9.15 10.23 23.32
N LYS A 372 -9.37 11.00 24.39
CA LYS A 372 -10.47 11.99 24.45
C LYS A 372 -10.28 13.12 23.44
N ARG A 373 -9.05 13.63 23.28
CA ARG A 373 -8.73 14.66 22.29
C ARG A 373 -8.93 14.14 20.86
N LYS A 374 -8.45 12.92 20.59
CA LYS A 374 -8.70 12.20 19.34
C LYS A 374 -10.20 11.99 19.09
N LEU A 375 -10.96 11.57 20.09
CA LEU A 375 -12.41 11.40 19.99
C LEU A 375 -13.07 12.70 19.56
N LYS A 376 -12.71 13.83 20.20
CA LYS A 376 -13.25 15.14 19.87
C LYS A 376 -12.94 15.55 18.43
N SER A 377 -11.72 15.31 17.97
CA SER A 377 -11.32 15.59 16.58
C SER A 377 -12.07 14.73 15.57
N LEU A 378 -12.29 13.45 15.88
CA LEU A 378 -13.08 12.58 15.01
C LEU A 378 -14.57 12.95 14.98
N GLU A 379 -15.13 13.53 16.06
CA GLU A 379 -16.48 14.11 16.07
C GLU A 379 -16.57 15.35 15.18
N ASN A 380 -15.53 16.19 15.21
CA ASN A 380 -15.38 17.32 14.30
C ASN A 380 -15.29 16.83 12.84
N PHE A 381 -14.49 15.80 12.57
CA PHE A 381 -14.38 15.21 11.24
C PHE A 381 -15.70 14.60 10.76
N LYS A 382 -16.44 13.91 11.63
CA LYS A 382 -17.79 13.42 11.30
C LYS A 382 -18.75 14.55 10.93
N THR A 383 -18.65 15.71 11.60
CA THR A 383 -19.45 16.90 11.29
C THR A 383 -19.09 17.47 9.92
N MET A 384 -17.78 17.49 9.58
CA MET A 384 -17.28 18.02 8.31
C MET A 384 -17.49 17.07 7.12
N ALA A 385 -17.42 15.75 7.34
CA ALA A 385 -17.45 14.72 6.30
C ALA A 385 -18.52 14.90 5.20
N PRO A 386 -19.81 15.16 5.51
CA PRO A 386 -20.83 15.37 4.48
C PRO A 386 -20.73 16.73 3.78
N LEU A 387 -19.96 17.67 4.32
CA LEU A 387 -19.84 19.03 3.84
C LEU A 387 -18.66 19.22 2.87
N LEU A 388 -17.64 18.37 2.91
CA LEU A 388 -16.33 18.63 2.28
C LEU A 388 -16.37 18.92 0.76
N LEU A 389 -17.18 18.21 -0.02
CA LEU A 389 -17.15 18.34 -1.48
C LEU A 389 -18.56 18.28 -2.09
N ASN A 390 -18.87 19.21 -2.98
CA ASN A 390 -20.14 19.25 -3.69
C ASN A 390 -20.08 18.48 -5.02
N ASN A 391 -20.85 17.40 -5.11
CA ASN A 391 -20.91 16.54 -6.30
C ASN A 391 -21.81 17.08 -7.43
N ALA A 392 -22.43 18.25 -7.23
CA ALA A 392 -23.20 18.98 -8.23
C ALA A 392 -22.60 20.36 -8.53
N SER A 393 -21.39 20.66 -8.04
CA SER A 393 -20.73 21.96 -8.21
C SER A 393 -20.43 22.27 -9.68
N THR A 394 -20.95 23.39 -10.18
CA THR A 394 -20.62 23.88 -11.53
C THR A 394 -19.19 24.47 -11.61
N SER A 395 -18.62 24.84 -10.47
CA SER A 395 -17.24 25.33 -10.34
C SER A 395 -16.18 24.21 -10.41
N ILE A 396 -16.59 22.95 -10.26
CA ILE A 396 -15.70 21.79 -10.41
C ILE A 396 -15.79 21.30 -11.85
N MET A 397 -14.72 21.50 -12.61
CA MET A 397 -14.63 21.00 -13.98
C MET A 397 -14.90 19.49 -14.04
N ASN A 398 -15.85 19.10 -14.89
CA ASN A 398 -16.32 17.73 -15.07
C ASN A 398 -16.71 17.04 -13.75
N VAL A 399 -17.42 17.76 -12.86
CA VAL A 399 -17.81 17.27 -11.53
C VAL A 399 -18.39 15.85 -11.55
N GLU A 400 -19.30 15.55 -12.48
CA GLU A 400 -19.88 14.22 -12.59
C GLU A 400 -18.82 13.13 -12.85
N GLU A 401 -17.81 13.39 -13.69
CA GLU A 401 -16.78 12.42 -14.05
C GLU A 401 -15.83 12.10 -12.89
N VAL A 402 -15.50 13.09 -12.06
CA VAL A 402 -14.60 12.90 -10.90
C VAL A 402 -15.29 12.29 -9.70
N PHE A 403 -16.61 12.35 -9.62
CA PHE A 403 -17.38 11.66 -8.59
C PHE A 403 -17.79 10.22 -8.95
N LYS A 404 -17.65 9.82 -10.23
CA LYS A 404 -17.94 8.45 -10.66
C LYS A 404 -17.15 7.39 -9.86
N PRO A 405 -17.76 6.22 -9.56
CA PRO A 405 -17.06 5.11 -8.92
C PRO A 405 -15.99 4.53 -9.86
N ARG A 406 -14.72 4.71 -9.49
CA ARG A 406 -13.58 4.18 -10.25
C ARG A 406 -12.68 3.34 -9.36
N LEU A 407 -12.00 2.36 -9.96
CA LEU A 407 -11.04 1.52 -9.25
C LEU A 407 -9.84 2.37 -8.81
N ASN A 408 -9.50 2.26 -7.54
CA ASN A 408 -8.34 2.85 -6.90
C ASN A 408 -7.42 1.72 -6.43
N VAL A 409 -6.18 1.74 -6.91
CA VAL A 409 -5.13 0.78 -6.54
C VAL A 409 -4.11 1.54 -5.68
N PRO A 410 -4.15 1.39 -4.33
CA PRO A 410 -3.29 2.17 -3.44
C PRO A 410 -1.80 1.84 -3.59
N ASP A 411 -1.49 0.62 -4.06
CA ASP A 411 -0.15 0.08 -4.22
C ASP A 411 0.39 0.21 -5.66
N LEU A 412 -0.11 1.19 -6.44
CA LEU A 412 0.42 1.55 -7.75
C LEU A 412 1.83 2.17 -7.60
N ASP A 413 2.83 1.30 -7.49
CA ASP A 413 4.21 1.67 -7.16
C ASP A 413 5.20 0.86 -8.04
N PRO A 414 6.33 1.45 -8.44
CA PRO A 414 7.38 0.72 -9.15
C PRO A 414 7.98 -0.46 -8.34
N LEU A 415 7.84 -0.50 -7.01
CA LEU A 415 8.16 -1.67 -6.16
C LEU A 415 7.27 -2.87 -6.43
N ASN A 416 6.03 -2.63 -6.88
CA ASN A 416 5.04 -3.66 -7.14
C ASN A 416 4.88 -3.93 -8.65
N THR A 417 5.80 -3.43 -9.47
CA THR A 417 5.77 -3.56 -10.92
C THR A 417 6.97 -4.34 -11.42
N ILE A 418 6.73 -5.41 -12.17
CA ILE A 418 7.77 -6.24 -12.79
C ILE A 418 7.82 -5.95 -14.29
N GLU A 419 9.00 -5.61 -14.79
CA GLU A 419 9.29 -5.51 -16.21
C GLU A 419 9.79 -6.85 -16.75
N ASN A 420 9.16 -7.32 -17.82
CA ASN A 420 9.53 -8.54 -18.53
C ASN A 420 9.31 -8.35 -20.03
N ASN A 421 10.40 -8.39 -20.81
CA ASN A 421 10.39 -8.26 -22.27
C ASN A 421 9.59 -7.03 -22.76
N GLY A 422 9.83 -5.86 -22.15
CA GLY A 422 9.16 -4.60 -22.50
C GLY A 422 7.69 -4.50 -22.06
N LYS A 423 7.19 -5.45 -21.24
CA LYS A 423 5.87 -5.37 -20.61
C LYS A 423 6.01 -5.16 -19.11
N TYR A 424 5.10 -4.38 -18.55
CA TYR A 424 5.03 -4.08 -17.12
C TYR A 424 3.85 -4.80 -16.50
N TYR A 425 4.10 -5.56 -15.43
CA TYR A 425 3.11 -6.33 -14.70
C TYR A 425 2.98 -5.80 -13.28
N LEU A 426 1.80 -5.29 -12.92
CA LEU A 426 1.52 -4.86 -11.54
C LEU A 426 1.05 -6.08 -10.74
N VAL A 427 1.73 -6.38 -9.63
CA VAL A 427 1.55 -7.67 -8.92
C VAL A 427 0.82 -7.56 -7.59
N ASP A 428 0.61 -6.34 -7.07
CA ASP A 428 -0.04 -6.14 -5.78
C ASP A 428 -1.36 -5.37 -5.91
N MET A 429 -2.49 -6.05 -5.64
CA MET A 429 -3.83 -5.47 -5.65
C MET A 429 -4.44 -5.39 -4.24
N GLU A 430 -3.64 -5.55 -3.18
CA GLU A 430 -4.14 -5.46 -1.80
C GLU A 430 -4.81 -4.11 -1.55
N TYR A 431 -5.87 -4.10 -0.73
CA TYR A 431 -6.66 -2.90 -0.38
C TYR A 431 -7.27 -2.13 -1.58
N SER A 432 -7.27 -2.72 -2.79
CA SER A 432 -7.94 -2.11 -3.94
C SER A 432 -9.42 -1.89 -3.69
N SER A 433 -9.91 -0.71 -4.04
CA SER A 433 -11.26 -0.25 -3.72
C SER A 433 -11.84 0.58 -4.84
N ILE A 434 -13.15 0.74 -4.84
CA ILE A 434 -13.90 1.58 -5.76
C ILE A 434 -14.46 2.75 -4.95
N LYS A 435 -14.04 3.95 -5.31
CA LYS A 435 -14.41 5.20 -4.63
C LYS A 435 -14.56 6.35 -5.64
N PRO A 436 -15.12 7.51 -5.24
CA PRO A 436 -15.10 8.70 -6.08
C PRO A 436 -13.66 9.05 -6.45
N PHE A 437 -13.37 9.23 -7.74
CA PHE A 437 -12.01 9.54 -8.19
C PHE A 437 -11.43 10.80 -7.55
N ILE A 438 -12.26 11.80 -7.27
CA ILE A 438 -11.86 13.05 -6.60
C ILE A 438 -11.19 12.79 -5.24
N LEU A 439 -11.55 11.68 -4.57
CA LEU A 439 -11.01 11.25 -3.28
C LEU A 439 -9.73 10.41 -3.39
N SER A 440 -9.27 10.09 -4.60
CA SER A 440 -8.01 9.38 -4.81
C SER A 440 -6.81 10.24 -4.45
N ALA A 441 -5.77 9.61 -3.93
CA ALA A 441 -4.46 10.23 -3.72
C ALA A 441 -3.56 9.97 -4.93
N TYR A 442 -2.50 10.77 -5.06
CA TYR A 442 -1.45 10.42 -6.01
C TYR A 442 -0.64 9.24 -5.51
N PRO A 443 -0.04 8.44 -6.41
CA PRO A 443 0.83 7.36 -6.02
C PRO A 443 1.95 7.84 -5.09
N SER A 444 2.20 7.10 -4.02
CA SER A 444 3.15 7.48 -2.96
C SER A 444 4.57 7.71 -3.48
N PHE A 445 4.99 7.01 -4.54
CA PHE A 445 6.33 7.18 -5.11
C PHE A 445 6.57 8.57 -5.73
N VAL A 446 5.52 9.27 -6.19
CA VAL A 446 5.60 10.65 -6.71
C VAL A 446 5.09 11.69 -5.73
N ALA A 447 4.06 11.36 -4.95
CA ALA A 447 3.38 12.30 -4.05
C ALA A 447 4.35 13.10 -3.17
N TYR A 448 4.08 14.39 -3.03
CA TYR A 448 4.88 15.30 -2.23
C TYR A 448 4.00 16.30 -1.49
N GLN A 449 4.14 16.37 -0.17
CA GLN A 449 3.35 17.28 0.66
C GLN A 449 4.11 18.56 1.05
N GLY A 450 5.41 18.64 0.74
CA GLY A 450 6.25 19.80 1.07
C GLY A 450 6.04 21.02 0.19
N ALA A 451 6.80 22.07 0.50
CA ALA A 451 6.80 23.33 -0.24
C ALA A 451 7.11 23.08 -1.72
N LYS A 452 6.29 23.64 -2.61
CA LYS A 452 6.44 23.47 -4.05
C LYS A 452 7.49 24.43 -4.57
N ILE A 453 8.49 23.88 -5.26
CA ILE A 453 9.53 24.64 -5.96
C ILE A 453 9.54 24.15 -7.41
N HIS A 454 9.16 25.04 -8.33
CA HIS A 454 9.12 24.79 -9.75
C HIS A 454 10.36 25.31 -10.46
N ASN A 455 11.00 26.34 -9.91
CA ASN A 455 12.24 26.90 -10.41
C ASN A 455 13.13 27.32 -9.24
N LEU A 456 14.34 26.74 -9.15
CA LEU A 456 15.26 27.00 -8.04
C LEU A 456 15.72 28.46 -7.99
N GLU A 457 15.97 29.11 -9.13
CA GLU A 457 16.49 30.48 -9.14
C GLU A 457 15.39 31.53 -8.93
N GLU A 458 14.17 31.25 -9.38
CA GLU A 458 13.03 32.17 -9.28
C GLU A 458 12.27 32.02 -7.95
N ASP A 459 12.08 30.79 -7.47
CA ASP A 459 11.26 30.53 -6.27
C ASP A 459 12.09 30.61 -4.97
N VAL A 460 13.42 30.55 -5.04
CA VAL A 460 14.31 30.57 -3.87
C VAL A 460 15.23 31.79 -3.91
N PRO A 461 14.90 32.87 -3.17
CA PRO A 461 15.71 34.08 -3.12
C PRO A 461 17.15 33.80 -2.67
N GLY A 462 18.13 34.23 -3.47
CA GLY A 462 19.56 34.06 -3.15
C GLY A 462 20.09 32.64 -3.37
N TYR A 463 19.37 31.76 -4.09
CA TYR A 463 19.77 30.36 -4.30
C TYR A 463 21.23 30.19 -4.72
N ASN A 464 21.71 31.00 -5.66
CA ASN A 464 23.08 30.89 -6.19
C ASN A 464 24.16 31.27 -5.17
N GLU A 465 23.82 32.06 -4.15
CA GLU A 465 24.72 32.53 -3.08
C GLU A 465 24.75 31.59 -1.87
N MET A 466 23.84 30.61 -1.81
CA MET A 466 23.75 29.64 -0.72
C MET A 466 24.90 28.62 -0.73
N SER A 467 25.16 28.03 0.44
CA SER A 467 26.07 26.89 0.58
C SER A 467 25.56 25.66 -0.18
N ASP A 468 26.44 24.73 -0.51
CA ASP A 468 26.06 23.51 -1.23
C ASP A 468 25.04 22.66 -0.44
N VAL A 469 25.17 22.62 0.89
CA VAL A 469 24.23 21.92 1.78
C VAL A 469 22.83 22.51 1.70
N GLU A 470 22.71 23.84 1.71
CA GLU A 470 21.42 24.53 1.56
C GLU A 470 20.85 24.31 0.15
N LYS A 471 21.69 24.37 -0.88
CA LYS A 471 21.28 24.10 -2.27
C LYS A 471 20.71 22.70 -2.45
N GLU A 472 21.30 21.68 -1.84
CA GLU A 472 20.80 20.30 -1.92
C GLU A 472 19.42 20.13 -1.28
N GLN A 473 19.11 20.86 -0.19
CA GLN A 473 17.78 20.84 0.40
C GLN A 473 16.72 21.36 -0.58
N PHE A 474 16.98 22.49 -1.23
CA PHE A 474 16.06 23.05 -2.21
C PHE A 474 15.98 22.20 -3.48
N LYS A 475 17.09 21.62 -3.95
CA LYS A 475 17.07 20.64 -5.06
C LYS A 475 16.16 19.45 -4.75
N PHE A 476 16.20 18.93 -3.52
CA PHE A 476 15.29 17.87 -3.10
C PHE A 476 13.81 18.27 -3.22
N MET A 477 13.45 19.48 -2.77
CA MET A 477 12.08 19.99 -2.90
C MET A 477 11.69 20.19 -4.37
N TYR A 478 12.60 20.73 -5.19
CA TYR A 478 12.44 20.89 -6.63
C TYR A 478 12.17 19.55 -7.33
N TYR A 479 13.03 18.55 -7.14
CA TYR A 479 12.86 17.23 -7.75
C TYR A 479 11.57 16.55 -7.33
N LYS A 480 11.21 16.65 -6.05
CA LYS A 480 9.95 16.10 -5.54
C LYS A 480 8.73 16.80 -6.14
N THR A 481 8.78 18.12 -6.31
CA THR A 481 7.74 18.92 -6.98
C THR A 481 7.64 18.54 -8.45
N ARG A 482 8.76 18.49 -9.17
CA ARG A 482 8.85 18.10 -10.58
C ARG A 482 8.23 16.72 -10.82
N ASN A 483 8.58 15.72 -10.01
CA ASN A 483 8.10 14.34 -10.22
C ASN A 483 6.59 14.21 -10.00
N GLU A 484 6.02 14.93 -9.01
CA GLU A 484 4.58 14.99 -8.82
C GLU A 484 3.91 15.70 -10.01
N PHE A 485 4.47 16.81 -10.48
CA PHE A 485 3.94 17.53 -11.64
C PHE A 485 4.02 16.71 -12.94
N MET A 486 5.08 15.91 -13.13
CA MET A 486 5.17 14.95 -14.23
C MET A 486 4.05 13.91 -14.17
N TRP A 487 3.73 13.39 -12.98
CA TRP A 487 2.59 12.50 -12.80
C TRP A 487 1.26 13.19 -13.16
N GLU A 488 1.05 14.43 -12.69
CA GLU A 488 -0.14 15.22 -13.01
C GLU A 488 -0.27 15.43 -14.53
N LYS A 489 0.83 15.75 -15.21
CA LYS A 489 0.88 15.92 -16.68
C LYS A 489 0.52 14.64 -17.42
N GLU A 490 1.09 13.51 -17.01
CA GLU A 490 0.83 12.20 -17.63
C GLU A 490 -0.62 11.74 -17.37
N LEU A 491 -1.17 11.98 -16.18
CA LEU A 491 -2.58 11.74 -15.90
C LEU A 491 -3.48 12.64 -16.75
N ASN A 492 -3.19 13.94 -16.81
CA ASN A 492 -3.97 14.91 -17.59
C ASN A 492 -3.96 14.59 -19.10
N ALA A 493 -2.82 14.15 -19.64
CA ALA A 493 -2.69 13.78 -21.05
C ALA A 493 -3.59 12.58 -21.43
N ARG A 494 -3.83 11.66 -20.49
CA ARG A 494 -4.68 10.47 -20.70
C ARG A 494 -6.14 10.71 -20.32
N ARG A 495 -6.37 11.48 -19.25
CA ARG A 495 -7.68 11.68 -18.59
C ARG A 495 -7.88 13.14 -18.21
N HIS A 496 -7.89 14.01 -19.22
CA HIS A 496 -8.15 15.44 -19.05
C HIS A 496 -9.50 15.72 -18.37
N ASP A 497 -10.47 14.83 -18.58
CA ASP A 497 -11.77 14.86 -17.92
C ASP A 497 -11.69 14.78 -16.38
N LEU A 498 -10.56 14.32 -15.82
CA LEU A 498 -10.34 14.15 -14.39
C LEU A 498 -9.42 15.20 -13.74
N ILE A 499 -9.03 16.25 -14.48
CA ILE A 499 -7.98 17.20 -14.09
C ILE A 499 -8.28 17.99 -12.81
N SER A 500 -9.55 18.14 -12.42
CA SER A 500 -9.95 18.92 -11.23
C SER A 500 -9.37 18.36 -9.93
N ILE A 501 -8.90 17.10 -9.91
CA ILE A 501 -8.17 16.52 -8.78
C ILE A 501 -6.85 17.24 -8.46
N ALA A 502 -6.25 17.94 -9.45
CA ALA A 502 -5.01 18.69 -9.28
C ALA A 502 -5.21 20.05 -8.60
N SER A 503 -6.45 20.55 -8.55
CA SER A 503 -6.79 21.84 -7.94
C SER A 503 -6.36 21.90 -6.47
N PRO A 504 -5.61 22.95 -6.05
CA PRO A 504 -5.26 23.15 -4.65
C PRO A 504 -6.48 23.20 -3.72
N HIS A 505 -7.59 23.78 -4.17
CA HIS A 505 -8.83 23.86 -3.39
C HIS A 505 -9.47 22.48 -3.19
N ILE A 506 -9.48 21.62 -4.22
CA ILE A 506 -9.98 20.25 -4.10
C ILE A 506 -9.06 19.41 -3.20
N LYS A 507 -7.73 19.58 -3.32
CA LYS A 507 -6.76 18.94 -2.43
C LYS A 507 -6.98 19.36 -0.97
N ALA A 508 -7.22 20.65 -0.70
CA ALA A 508 -7.53 21.15 0.63
C ALA A 508 -8.84 20.54 1.17
N LEU A 509 -9.94 20.63 0.43
CA LEU A 509 -11.25 20.13 0.85
C LEU A 509 -11.27 18.62 1.14
N LYS A 510 -10.51 17.81 0.39
CA LYS A 510 -10.39 16.36 0.67
C LYS A 510 -9.34 16.00 1.73
N SER A 511 -8.52 16.95 2.18
CA SER A 511 -7.42 16.70 3.10
C SER A 511 -7.85 16.03 4.42
N PRO A 512 -8.97 16.43 5.07
CA PRO A 512 -9.44 15.73 6.28
C PRO A 512 -9.69 14.23 6.06
N TYR A 513 -10.29 13.87 4.93
CA TYR A 513 -10.47 12.48 4.55
C TYR A 513 -9.12 11.79 4.28
N ALA A 514 -8.23 12.42 3.51
CA ALA A 514 -6.92 11.86 3.20
C ALA A 514 -6.08 11.58 4.46
N GLN A 515 -6.10 12.48 5.45
CA GLN A 515 -5.40 12.29 6.71
C GLN A 515 -6.06 11.21 7.58
N ALA A 516 -7.38 11.10 7.56
CA ALA A 516 -8.09 10.04 8.28
C ALA A 516 -7.75 8.63 7.74
N LEU A 517 -7.43 8.50 6.45
CA LEU A 517 -6.95 7.23 5.88
C LEU A 517 -5.55 6.82 6.38
N GLU A 518 -4.74 7.79 6.80
CA GLU A 518 -3.33 7.61 7.14
C GLU A 518 -3.06 7.52 8.65
N LEU A 519 -4.10 7.37 9.49
CA LEU A 519 -3.93 7.17 10.93
C LEU A 519 -3.09 5.90 11.22
N LYS A 520 -1.88 6.08 11.71
CA LYS A 520 -0.92 5.03 12.12
C LYS A 520 -0.89 4.89 13.64
N ASN A 521 -0.96 6.00 14.36
CA ASN A 521 -0.95 6.08 15.81
C ASN A 521 -2.02 7.06 16.31
N ASP A 522 -2.11 7.23 17.63
CA ASP A 522 -3.16 8.07 18.21
C ASP A 522 -2.91 9.57 18.08
N LYS A 523 -1.66 10.03 17.94
CA LYS A 523 -1.30 11.45 17.71
C LYS A 523 -1.58 11.93 16.29
N ASP A 524 -1.72 11.02 15.32
CA ASP A 524 -2.05 11.37 13.92
C ASP A 524 -3.39 12.11 13.76
N TYR A 525 -4.27 12.08 14.78
CA TYR A 525 -5.48 12.91 14.82
C TYR A 525 -5.19 14.40 14.65
N LEU A 526 -3.99 14.85 15.05
CA LEU A 526 -3.56 16.24 14.89
C LEU A 526 -3.54 16.65 13.41
N TYR A 527 -3.19 15.74 12.49
CA TYR A 527 -3.22 16.05 11.06
C TYR A 527 -4.65 16.15 10.53
N VAL A 528 -5.58 15.33 11.05
CA VAL A 528 -7.01 15.40 10.69
C VAL A 528 -7.57 16.74 11.16
N GLU A 529 -7.37 17.10 12.43
CA GLU A 529 -7.83 18.38 12.99
C GLU A 529 -7.19 19.57 12.27
N GLY A 530 -5.87 19.56 12.09
CA GLY A 530 -5.14 20.62 11.41
C GLY A 530 -5.63 20.84 9.98
N SER A 531 -5.96 19.77 9.26
CA SER A 531 -6.53 19.90 7.91
C SER A 531 -7.94 20.50 7.90
N MET A 532 -8.75 20.31 8.96
CA MET A 532 -10.05 20.99 9.10
C MET A 532 -9.89 22.46 9.49
N ILE A 533 -8.97 22.77 10.42
CA ILE A 533 -8.63 24.15 10.81
C ILE A 533 -8.18 24.95 9.58
N GLN A 534 -7.36 24.36 8.70
CA GLN A 534 -6.92 25.01 7.46
C GLN A 534 -8.08 25.42 6.54
N LEU A 535 -9.20 24.69 6.55
CA LEU A 535 -10.37 25.04 5.74
C LEU A 535 -11.06 26.31 6.23
N GLN A 536 -10.92 26.67 7.51
CA GLN A 536 -11.60 27.82 8.11
C GLN A 536 -11.26 29.14 7.39
N ALA A 537 -10.02 29.29 6.90
CA ALA A 537 -9.55 30.52 6.27
C ALA A 537 -10.19 30.83 4.90
N LEU A 538 -10.73 29.81 4.22
CA LEU A 538 -11.34 29.95 2.89
C LEU A 538 -12.76 29.37 2.83
N TRP A 539 -13.38 29.12 3.99
CA TRP A 539 -14.68 28.45 4.06
C TRP A 539 -15.78 29.24 3.37
N ASP A 540 -15.81 30.55 3.59
CA ASP A 540 -16.73 31.48 2.91
C ASP A 540 -16.59 31.40 1.39
N ALA A 541 -15.36 31.35 0.87
CA ALA A 541 -15.08 31.19 -0.55
C ALA A 541 -15.51 29.82 -1.07
N TYR A 542 -15.31 28.74 -0.31
CA TYR A 542 -15.76 27.40 -0.70
C TYR A 542 -17.28 27.31 -0.81
N VAL A 543 -18.01 27.95 0.10
CA VAL A 543 -19.48 28.05 0.07
C VAL A 543 -19.93 28.93 -1.10
N ALA A 544 -19.35 30.13 -1.25
CA ALA A 544 -19.72 31.08 -2.29
C ALA A 544 -19.50 30.55 -3.72
N ASN A 545 -18.49 29.69 -3.91
CA ASN A 545 -18.19 29.04 -5.19
C ASN A 545 -18.79 27.63 -5.30
N GLU A 546 -19.64 27.22 -4.35
CA GLU A 546 -20.32 25.93 -4.32
C GLU A 546 -19.36 24.73 -4.41
N LEU A 547 -18.13 24.84 -3.91
CA LEU A 547 -17.14 23.75 -3.95
C LEU A 547 -17.41 22.69 -2.87
N CYS A 548 -18.10 23.07 -1.79
CA CYS A 548 -18.48 22.23 -0.66
C CYS A 548 -20.02 22.17 -0.54
N ASN A 549 -20.57 21.20 0.19
CA ASN A 549 -22.04 21.03 0.35
C ASN A 549 -22.64 21.96 1.42
N ALA A 550 -21.85 22.83 2.02
CA ALA A 550 -22.35 23.75 3.03
C ALA A 550 -23.08 24.92 2.36
N THR A 551 -24.22 25.30 2.94
CA THR A 551 -25.04 26.45 2.50
C THR A 551 -24.84 27.68 3.39
N ASP A 552 -24.23 27.50 4.58
CA ASP A 552 -23.90 28.57 5.52
C ASP A 552 -22.41 28.86 5.45
N SER A 553 -22.06 30.14 5.26
CA SER A 553 -20.68 30.64 5.24
C SER A 553 -20.02 30.61 6.63
N THR A 554 -20.79 30.35 7.69
CA THR A 554 -20.26 30.09 9.03
C THR A 554 -19.52 28.75 9.03
N PHE A 555 -18.28 28.75 9.49
CA PHE A 555 -17.52 27.50 9.63
C PHE A 555 -18.22 26.55 10.64
N PRO A 556 -18.43 25.27 10.31
CA PRO A 556 -19.25 24.35 11.12
C PRO A 556 -18.71 24.06 12.52
N ILE A 557 -17.41 24.21 12.72
CA ILE A 557 -16.73 23.95 13.99
C ILE A 557 -16.32 25.29 14.61
N LYS A 558 -16.56 25.46 15.91
CA LYS A 558 -16.10 26.64 16.63
C LYS A 558 -14.80 26.34 17.36
N TYR A 559 -13.73 27.01 16.95
CA TYR A 559 -12.44 26.97 17.63
C TYR A 559 -12.25 28.22 18.49
N SER A 560 -11.80 28.04 19.73
CA SER A 560 -11.33 29.16 20.54
C SER A 560 -9.87 29.50 20.16
N PRO A 561 -9.43 30.75 20.36
CA PRO A 561 -8.02 31.12 20.17
C PRO A 561 -7.06 30.25 20.98
N GLU A 562 -7.46 29.85 22.20
CA GLU A 562 -6.67 28.99 23.08
C GLU A 562 -6.52 27.59 22.48
N TYR A 563 -7.59 27.01 21.93
CA TYR A 563 -7.55 25.70 21.28
C TYR A 563 -6.64 25.70 20.05
N LEU A 564 -6.71 26.74 19.22
CA LEU A 564 -5.85 26.87 18.04
C LEU A 564 -4.37 26.96 18.44
N LYS A 565 -4.06 27.70 19.50
CA LYS A 565 -2.69 27.83 20.02
C LYS A 565 -2.18 26.50 20.57
N GLU A 566 -3.00 25.80 21.36
CA GLU A 566 -2.67 24.49 21.92
C GLU A 566 -2.44 23.46 20.81
N HIS A 567 -3.36 23.37 19.85
CA HIS A 567 -3.25 22.47 18.71
C HIS A 567 -1.96 22.71 17.90
N GLN A 568 -1.62 23.98 17.64
CA GLN A 568 -0.40 24.32 16.92
C GLN A 568 0.85 23.87 17.69
N ALA A 569 0.90 24.08 19.00
CA ALA A 569 2.01 23.65 19.84
C ALA A 569 2.15 22.11 19.86
N ASP A 570 1.05 21.38 20.03
CA ASP A 570 1.08 19.92 20.03
C ASP A 570 1.51 19.35 18.67
N LEU A 571 1.07 19.97 17.58
CA LEU A 571 1.45 19.56 16.23
C LEU A 571 2.94 19.80 16.00
N GLU A 572 3.48 20.95 16.43
CA GLU A 572 4.91 21.25 16.37
C GLU A 572 5.72 20.27 17.21
N ASP A 573 5.32 20.01 18.45
CA ASP A 573 5.98 19.04 19.33
C ASP A 573 5.96 17.63 18.72
N TYR A 574 4.83 17.23 18.14
CA TYR A 574 4.71 15.93 17.50
C TYR A 574 5.57 15.82 16.23
N GLN A 575 5.65 16.88 15.44
CA GLN A 575 6.52 16.94 14.27
C GLN A 575 7.99 16.87 14.66
N MET A 576 8.38 17.60 15.72
CA MET A 576 9.73 17.53 16.27
C MET A 576 10.07 16.14 16.81
N GLU A 577 9.12 15.47 17.47
CA GLU A 577 9.27 14.07 17.89
C GLU A 577 9.53 13.15 16.68
N ILE A 578 8.75 13.29 15.60
CA ILE A 578 8.92 12.47 14.39
C ILE A 578 10.28 12.72 13.73
N VAL A 579 10.69 13.98 13.61
CA VAL A 579 11.95 14.36 12.94
C VAL A 579 13.16 13.96 13.78
N SER A 580 13.08 14.06 15.11
CA SER A 580 14.16 13.68 16.02
C SER A 580 14.25 12.18 16.27
N THR A 581 13.20 11.40 15.98
CA THR A 581 13.18 9.95 16.18
C THR A 581 13.68 9.24 14.92
N PRO A 582 14.85 8.57 14.97
CA PRO A 582 15.35 7.85 13.81
C PRO A 582 14.38 6.74 13.39
N PHE A 583 14.18 6.58 12.08
CA PHE A 583 13.27 5.59 11.51
C PHE A 583 11.80 5.73 11.97
N ALA A 584 11.37 6.89 12.48
CA ALA A 584 9.97 7.13 12.86
C ALA A 584 8.99 6.85 11.70
N ALA A 585 9.37 7.21 10.48
CA ALA A 585 8.56 6.99 9.26
C ALA A 585 8.24 5.51 9.01
N THR A 586 9.12 4.59 9.42
CA THR A 586 8.94 3.14 9.30
C THR A 586 8.45 2.50 10.60
N GLY A 587 8.20 3.28 11.65
CA GLY A 587 7.85 2.78 12.98
C GLY A 587 9.02 2.06 13.65
N GLY A 588 10.25 2.49 13.38
CA GLY A 588 11.47 1.85 13.88
C GLY A 588 11.87 0.59 13.13
N TRP A 589 11.21 0.25 12.02
CA TRP A 589 11.61 -0.88 11.18
C TRP A 589 12.78 -0.51 10.26
N ILE A 590 13.80 -1.37 10.26
CA ILE A 590 15.03 -1.20 9.48
C ILE A 590 15.24 -2.48 8.65
N PRO A 591 15.54 -2.38 7.34
CA PRO A 591 15.91 -3.53 6.52
C PRO A 591 17.08 -4.29 7.11
N GLN A 592 17.07 -5.61 6.96
CA GLN A 592 18.02 -6.48 7.68
C GLN A 592 19.48 -6.16 7.36
N ASP A 593 19.80 -5.85 6.11
CA ASP A 593 21.14 -5.51 5.67
C ASP A 593 21.62 -4.16 6.22
N MET A 594 20.75 -3.14 6.19
CA MET A 594 21.00 -1.85 6.81
C MET A 594 21.17 -1.99 8.33
N PHE A 595 20.31 -2.79 8.97
CA PHE A 595 20.38 -3.05 10.40
C PHE A 595 21.72 -3.70 10.78
N GLU A 596 22.16 -4.72 10.04
CA GLU A 596 23.45 -5.37 10.25
C GLU A 596 24.64 -4.42 10.01
N ALA A 597 24.57 -3.56 9.00
CA ALA A 597 25.59 -2.57 8.72
C ALA A 597 25.69 -1.48 9.80
N LEU A 598 24.55 -0.95 10.28
CA LEU A 598 24.51 0.02 11.35
C LEU A 598 24.98 -0.59 12.67
N LYS A 599 24.61 -1.85 12.93
CA LYS A 599 25.08 -2.61 14.09
C LYS A 599 26.59 -2.86 14.06
N SER A 600 27.15 -3.22 12.91
CA SER A 600 28.61 -3.45 12.78
C SER A 600 29.44 -2.17 12.95
N LYS A 601 28.86 -1.01 12.64
CA LYS A 601 29.42 0.32 12.91
C LYS A 601 29.23 0.81 14.35
N GLY A 602 28.52 0.05 15.21
CA GLY A 602 28.22 0.46 16.59
C GLY A 602 27.13 1.54 16.72
N ILE A 603 26.46 1.91 15.62
CA ILE A 603 25.37 2.89 15.59
C ILE A 603 24.12 2.29 16.24
N ILE A 604 23.84 0.99 16.01
CA ILE A 604 22.76 0.27 16.69
C ILE A 604 23.34 -0.48 17.89
N LYS A 605 22.85 -0.15 19.09
CA LYS A 605 23.23 -0.79 20.37
C LYS A 605 22.08 -1.66 20.87
N PHE A 606 22.42 -2.78 21.50
CA PHE A 606 21.45 -3.68 22.14
C PHE A 606 21.27 -3.24 23.59
N GLU A 607 20.01 -3.14 24.02
CA GLU A 607 19.64 -2.74 25.37
C GLU A 607 19.29 -3.97 26.22
N ASP A 608 19.48 -3.88 27.54
CA ASP A 608 19.23 -5.00 28.47
C ASP A 608 17.77 -5.47 28.47
N ASN A 609 16.84 -4.61 28.06
CA ASN A 609 15.41 -4.92 27.93
C ASN A 609 15.06 -5.71 26.65
N GLY A 610 16.03 -5.96 25.77
CA GLY A 610 15.84 -6.67 24.50
C GLY A 610 15.52 -5.78 23.29
N ASP A 611 15.45 -4.46 23.48
CA ASP A 611 15.29 -3.48 22.41
C ASP A 611 16.66 -3.04 21.84
N PHE A 612 16.60 -2.17 20.83
CA PHE A 612 17.76 -1.53 20.23
C PHE A 612 17.63 0.00 20.31
N SER A 613 18.75 0.66 20.60
CA SER A 613 18.87 2.11 20.53
C SER A 613 19.78 2.53 19.40
N ILE A 614 19.67 3.80 19.01
CA ILE A 614 20.59 4.43 18.06
C ILE A 614 21.50 5.35 18.86
N ALA A 615 22.80 5.15 18.65
CA ALA A 615 23.86 5.94 19.22
C ALA A 615 23.99 7.22 18.38
N THR A 616 23.23 8.25 18.77
CA THR A 616 23.03 9.47 17.98
C THR A 616 24.35 10.20 17.69
N ASP A 617 25.27 10.25 18.65
CA ASP A 617 26.57 10.92 18.48
C ASP A 617 27.44 10.19 17.44
N GLU A 618 27.46 8.85 17.47
CA GLU A 618 28.18 8.04 16.49
C GLU A 618 27.52 8.06 15.11
N MET A 619 26.19 8.20 15.05
CA MET A 619 25.45 8.40 13.80
C MET A 619 25.83 9.73 13.14
N LEU A 620 25.82 10.82 13.91
CA LEU A 620 26.18 12.16 13.43
C LEU A 620 27.65 12.21 12.98
N ALA A 621 28.56 11.59 13.73
CA ALA A 621 29.97 11.51 13.34
C ALA A 621 30.17 10.74 12.02
N ALA A 622 29.44 9.65 11.81
CA ALA A 622 29.49 8.88 10.57
C ALA A 622 28.95 9.68 9.37
N GLU A 623 27.90 10.48 9.57
CA GLU A 623 27.35 11.37 8.55
C GLU A 623 28.33 12.47 8.15
N GLU A 624 29.02 13.08 9.13
CA GLU A 624 30.04 14.09 8.86
C GLU A 624 31.26 13.53 8.10
N GLU A 625 31.71 12.32 8.42
CA GLU A 625 32.81 11.68 7.69
C GLU A 625 32.42 11.37 6.24
N GLU A 626 31.18 10.92 6.01
CA GLU A 626 30.68 10.61 4.68
C GLU A 626 30.43 11.87 3.84
N ALA A 627 29.92 12.95 4.45
CA ALA A 627 29.82 14.26 3.80
C ALA A 627 31.20 14.78 3.36
N LYS A 628 32.20 14.74 4.23
CA LYS A 628 33.60 15.10 3.91
C LYS A 628 34.19 14.22 2.82
N ARG A 629 33.79 12.95 2.74
CA ARG A 629 34.23 12.02 1.68
C ARG A 629 33.60 12.39 0.33
N LEU A 630 32.31 12.68 0.30
CA LEU A 630 31.59 13.08 -0.91
C LEU A 630 32.10 14.42 -1.44
N GLU A 631 32.38 15.38 -0.56
CA GLU A 631 33.03 16.65 -0.92
C GLU A 631 34.39 16.41 -1.61
N LYS A 632 35.24 15.53 -1.05
CA LYS A 632 36.54 15.17 -1.66
C LYS A 632 36.40 14.44 -3.00
N GLU A 633 35.42 13.56 -3.14
CA GLU A 633 35.15 12.86 -4.41
C GLU A 633 34.67 13.87 -5.48
N HIS A 634 33.88 14.88 -5.10
CA HIS A 634 33.41 15.95 -5.98
C HIS A 634 34.54 16.92 -6.39
N GLU A 635 35.40 17.30 -5.45
CA GLU A 635 36.62 18.10 -5.72
C GLU A 635 37.59 17.36 -6.66
N SER A 636 37.69 16.03 -6.54
CA SER A 636 38.55 15.22 -7.40
C SER A 636 38.05 15.10 -8.85
N HIS A 637 36.75 15.31 -9.09
CA HIS A 637 36.15 15.35 -10.44
C HIS A 637 36.06 16.75 -11.04
N ALA A 638 36.24 17.80 -10.22
CA ALA A 638 36.32 19.19 -10.66
C ALA A 638 37.74 19.66 -11.02
N ALA A 639 38.77 18.83 -10.84
CA ALA A 639 40.13 19.18 -11.23
C ALA A 639 40.26 19.23 -12.77
N PRO A 640 40.56 20.40 -13.38
CA PRO A 640 40.73 20.49 -14.82
C PRO A 640 41.97 19.69 -15.23
N ASN A 641 41.77 18.76 -16.17
CA ASN A 641 42.82 18.08 -16.90
C ASN A 641 43.67 19.14 -17.63
N THR A 642 44.66 19.68 -16.92
CA THR A 642 45.60 20.68 -17.41
C THR A 642 46.99 20.16 -17.14
N LYS A 643 47.54 19.42 -18.10
CA LYS A 643 48.84 19.68 -18.72
C LYS A 643 49.22 18.54 -19.70
N ILE A 644 49.26 18.95 -20.98
CA ILE A 644 50.19 18.64 -22.08
C ILE A 644 50.66 17.19 -22.21
#